data_AF-A0A3P5Y6Y7-F1
#
_entry.id   AF-A0A3P5Y6Y7-F1
#
_cell.length_a   1.000
_cell.length_b   1.000
_cell.length_c   1.000
_cell.angle_alpha   90.00
_cell.angle_beta   90.00
_cell.angle_gamma   90.00
#
_symmetry.space_group_name_H-M   'P 1'
#
loop_
_entity.id
_entity.type
_entity.pdbx_description
1 polymer ?
#
loop_
_entity_poly.entity_id
_entity_poly.type
_entity_poly.pdbx_seq_one_letter_code
_entity_poly.pdbx_strand_id
1 'polypeptide(L)'
;MAQYAVKKISPKLGGERGTRNPNGPTSSYDLVEPMEFLYVEVIKTINKSVLNPITHACKPIVEITLGNYQSSTRDLPVGPDGAWNQVFAFDKSTADVLSVALKDGQFPNNTLIGKQNFKVAADIPSRVPPDARMAPQWYPIPSTVEGYHMELLMSVWFGTQADEVYSNAWFAEASLVSAKYVKNTRPKLYLAPRLCYVRVTIVSGHDLLASDPKRTPNVYVRAILNENLTGEVCLKTKPIESENPSWNQDLIFVASESLEGTVKFELWDLIGKGPPHQQCIGTLEKKLSEMTALKVPGAASALFYDVEPGGKIIPEGDTRRFSCRLKMKLATDQSYHVFDESTQYCSDYRAFAKGLWPGTLGKLEVGILGATGLTPAKNVEKQRNAYVVAKYGNKWARTRTMVNNKSPKWNEQYSWDIYEKYTVLTLGVYDNHHILSMNDGDHVPLGKVRIPLSLLQWNRIYTGSYPILVLGKEGLKTTGEIQLAVRCACPPSTLTFFPPSYAFATAPFRLLLPKSHYKSPLGFPQTDQLRELAVGVNCQNLARTEPPLRTEVVKDMLSPKNNNFNNTPKWITFAVCFCVLWLLPPLTLGLVVYLYPYCLVSFSVYVMIKVLVEYYKTRNGTGPPPPLVLFDVKLSRLEKLDDTQALDEVAEEFDATSAVEPAVLKMRYDRLKAMGAEVMVFSGEAASQFERFHALWTLCTSNAVVLICVLALLYPVLLVYYYFSLESLVKVFITVFVFKWVNFTFNRLDLPSAFKNFFRRLPNKEHLMM
;
A
#
# COMPACT_ATOMS: atom_id res chain seq x y z
N MET A 1 -9.70 -0.69 -29.35
CA MET A 1 -8.61 -1.54 -28.78
C MET A 1 -7.39 -0.77 -28.26
N ALA A 2 -6.89 0.28 -28.95
CA ALA A 2 -5.65 0.98 -28.53
C ALA A 2 -5.82 1.98 -27.35
N GLN A 3 -7.04 2.30 -26.94
CA GLN A 3 -7.31 3.40 -26.00
C GLN A 3 -7.08 3.04 -24.52
N TYR A 4 -7.10 1.74 -24.17
CA TYR A 4 -7.01 1.25 -22.79
C TYR A 4 -5.71 0.48 -22.48
N ALA A 5 -4.79 0.36 -23.46
CA ALA A 5 -3.52 -0.33 -23.29
C ALA A 5 -2.41 0.62 -22.81
N VAL A 6 -1.43 0.08 -22.08
CA VAL A 6 -0.25 0.85 -21.66
C VAL A 6 0.56 1.26 -22.89
N LYS A 7 0.75 2.57 -23.07
CA LYS A 7 1.53 3.11 -24.19
C LYS A 7 2.98 3.24 -23.77
N LYS A 8 3.92 2.68 -24.54
CA LYS A 8 5.35 2.84 -24.25
C LYS A 8 5.78 4.29 -24.52
N ILE A 9 6.52 4.88 -23.59
CA ILE A 9 7.09 6.23 -23.72
C ILE A 9 8.62 6.17 -23.66
N SER A 10 9.30 7.13 -24.28
CA SER A 10 10.76 7.26 -24.29
C SER A 10 11.22 8.61 -23.71
N PRO A 11 11.06 8.82 -22.39
CA PRO A 11 11.54 10.02 -21.70
C PRO A 11 13.07 10.08 -21.66
N LYS A 12 13.63 11.29 -21.53
CA LYS A 12 15.08 11.52 -21.40
C LYS A 12 15.53 11.29 -19.96
N LEU A 13 15.61 10.02 -19.57
CA LEU A 13 15.99 9.60 -18.22
C LEU A 13 17.47 9.92 -17.92
N GLY A 14 17.77 10.52 -16.77
CA GLY A 14 19.13 10.74 -16.27
C GLY A 14 19.97 11.80 -17.00
N GLY A 15 19.35 12.64 -17.83
CA GLY A 15 20.05 13.73 -18.56
C GLY A 15 21.18 13.24 -19.48
N GLU A 16 22.24 14.03 -19.63
CA GLU A 16 23.41 13.70 -20.48
C GLU A 16 24.22 12.48 -19.97
N ARG A 17 24.07 12.11 -18.69
CA ARG A 17 24.73 10.93 -18.10
C ARG A 17 23.98 9.64 -18.45
N GLY A 18 22.64 9.69 -18.52
CA GLY A 18 21.79 8.57 -18.92
C GLY A 18 21.91 8.22 -20.41
N THR A 19 22.12 9.22 -21.28
CA THR A 19 22.32 9.00 -22.72
C THR A 19 23.67 8.37 -23.08
N ARG A 20 24.70 8.55 -22.24
CA ARG A 20 26.05 8.01 -22.44
C ARG A 20 26.25 6.58 -21.96
N ASN A 21 25.36 6.02 -21.13
CA ASN A 21 25.52 4.68 -20.58
C ASN A 21 24.57 3.65 -21.25
N PRO A 22 25.07 2.78 -22.15
CA PRO A 22 24.26 1.74 -22.79
C PRO A 22 23.76 0.67 -21.80
N ASN A 23 24.32 0.60 -20.59
CA ASN A 23 23.91 -0.34 -19.53
C ASN A 23 22.80 0.22 -18.63
N GLY A 24 22.31 1.43 -18.89
CA GLY A 24 21.22 2.07 -18.16
C GLY A 24 21.65 2.90 -16.93
N PRO A 25 20.68 3.47 -16.20
CA PRO A 25 20.87 4.34 -15.04
C PRO A 25 21.69 3.66 -13.93
N THR A 26 22.65 4.40 -13.38
CA THR A 26 23.60 3.92 -12.37
C THR A 26 23.31 4.46 -10.97
N SER A 27 22.55 5.57 -10.90
CA SER A 27 22.17 6.25 -9.67
C SER A 27 20.68 6.07 -9.36
N SER A 28 20.34 6.18 -8.08
CA SER A 28 18.96 6.21 -7.57
C SER A 28 18.15 7.44 -7.98
N TYR A 29 18.70 8.33 -8.83
CA TYR A 29 18.05 9.55 -9.31
C TYR A 29 17.89 9.61 -10.84
N ASP A 30 18.31 8.57 -11.55
CA ASP A 30 18.35 8.58 -13.02
C ASP A 30 17.05 8.09 -13.68
N LEU A 31 15.97 7.76 -12.94
CA LEU A 31 14.69 7.30 -13.52
C LEU A 31 13.71 8.44 -13.84
N VAL A 32 14.13 9.68 -13.68
CA VAL A 32 13.35 10.87 -13.99
C VAL A 32 14.16 11.81 -14.89
N GLU A 33 13.45 12.70 -15.58
CA GLU A 33 14.10 13.77 -16.34
C GLU A 33 14.58 14.84 -15.35
N PRO A 34 15.87 15.24 -15.37
CA PRO A 34 16.37 16.26 -14.45
C PRO A 34 15.67 17.60 -14.74
N MET A 35 15.08 18.17 -13.71
CA MET A 35 14.52 19.52 -13.71
C MET A 35 15.48 20.44 -12.99
N GLU A 36 15.77 21.59 -13.58
CA GLU A 36 16.65 22.60 -12.99
C GLU A 36 15.81 23.69 -12.32
N PHE A 37 16.05 23.87 -11.02
CA PHE A 37 15.40 24.87 -10.19
C PHE A 37 16.41 25.90 -9.71
N LEU A 38 15.99 27.16 -9.66
CA LEU A 38 16.67 28.21 -8.93
C LEU A 38 16.12 28.22 -7.50
N TYR A 39 16.96 27.85 -6.54
CA TYR A 39 16.62 27.89 -5.12
C TYR A 39 17.07 29.20 -4.50
N VAL A 40 16.19 29.80 -3.71
CA VAL A 40 16.44 31.00 -2.91
C VAL A 40 16.05 30.69 -1.47
N GLU A 41 17.03 30.51 -0.60
CA GLU A 41 16.81 30.28 0.82
C GLU A 41 16.93 31.60 1.58
N VAL A 42 15.84 31.98 2.25
CA VAL A 42 15.74 33.21 3.04
C VAL A 42 15.73 32.84 4.52
N ILE A 43 16.78 33.22 5.24
CA ILE A 43 17.00 32.81 6.64
C ILE A 43 16.52 33.89 7.59
N LYS A 44 17.16 35.07 7.58
CA LYS A 44 16.88 36.16 8.53
C LYS A 44 17.28 37.52 7.97
N THR A 45 16.74 38.58 8.57
CA THR A 45 17.18 39.96 8.35
C THR A 45 17.81 40.52 9.62
N ILE A 46 18.80 41.40 9.47
CA ILE A 46 19.34 42.20 10.57
C ILE A 46 19.32 43.67 10.16
N ASN A 47 18.90 44.52 11.10
CA ASN A 47 19.03 45.96 10.97
C ASN A 47 20.39 46.39 11.56
N LYS A 48 21.25 47.00 10.73
CA LYS A 48 22.55 47.56 11.14
C LYS A 48 22.52 49.09 11.26
N SER A 49 21.35 49.72 11.30
CA SER A 49 21.26 51.17 11.49
C SER A 49 21.69 51.54 12.93
N VAL A 50 22.92 52.04 13.07
CA VAL A 50 23.52 52.47 14.34
C VAL A 50 23.08 53.88 14.76
N LEU A 51 22.56 54.69 13.84
CA LEU A 51 22.36 56.13 14.08
C LEU A 51 20.95 56.55 14.52
N ASN A 52 19.91 55.75 14.29
CA ASN A 52 18.55 56.03 14.79
C ASN A 52 17.79 54.71 15.03
N PRO A 53 17.61 54.28 16.30
CA PRO A 53 16.75 53.13 16.57
C PRO A 53 15.33 53.47 16.11
N ILE A 54 14.81 52.67 15.19
CA ILE A 54 13.45 52.82 14.67
C ILE A 54 12.49 52.75 15.87
N THR A 55 11.68 53.79 16.09
CA THR A 55 10.65 53.86 17.14
C THR A 55 9.50 52.87 16.93
N HIS A 56 9.48 52.18 15.79
CA HIS A 56 8.45 51.24 15.37
C HIS A 56 9.05 49.86 15.08
N ALA A 57 8.39 48.81 15.58
CA ALA A 57 8.80 47.42 15.41
C ALA A 57 8.58 46.93 13.97
N CYS A 58 9.47 47.29 13.03
CA CYS A 58 9.38 46.92 11.61
C CYS A 58 9.05 45.42 11.43
N LYS A 59 8.05 45.10 10.60
CA LYS A 59 7.71 43.72 10.24
C LYS A 59 8.22 43.45 8.83
N PRO A 60 9.47 43.00 8.66
CA PRO A 60 10.05 42.82 7.34
C PRO A 60 9.26 41.77 6.55
N ILE A 61 9.05 42.03 5.27
CA ILE A 61 8.47 41.10 4.30
C ILE A 61 9.43 41.06 3.12
N VAL A 62 10.01 39.89 2.89
CA VAL A 62 10.78 39.59 1.69
C VAL A 62 9.83 39.15 0.58
N GLU A 63 9.94 39.79 -0.56
CA GLU A 63 9.24 39.49 -1.79
C GLU A 63 10.25 39.17 -2.88
N ILE A 64 10.11 38.00 -3.50
CA ILE A 64 11.01 37.51 -4.53
C ILE A 64 10.21 37.44 -5.81
N THR A 65 10.70 38.09 -6.86
CA THR A 65 10.09 38.07 -8.18
C THR A 65 11.10 37.57 -9.22
N LEU A 66 10.68 36.58 -10.00
CA LEU A 66 11.43 36.04 -11.13
C LEU A 66 10.48 36.01 -12.34
N GLY A 67 10.68 36.92 -13.30
CA GLY A 67 9.78 37.08 -14.45
C GLY A 67 8.35 37.42 -14.01
N ASN A 68 7.40 36.55 -14.37
CA ASN A 68 5.97 36.70 -14.05
C ASN A 68 5.59 36.12 -12.68
N TYR A 69 6.50 35.42 -12.01
CA TYR A 69 6.21 34.79 -10.72
C TYR A 69 6.66 35.68 -9.57
N GLN A 70 5.76 35.82 -8.58
CA GLN A 70 5.97 36.60 -7.37
C GLN A 70 5.68 35.70 -6.16
N SER A 71 6.63 35.61 -5.25
CA SER A 71 6.49 34.88 -3.98
C SER A 71 6.79 35.83 -2.83
N SER A 72 6.01 35.75 -1.75
CA SER A 72 6.12 36.67 -0.62
C SER A 72 6.07 35.94 0.72
N THR A 73 6.88 36.42 1.66
CA THR A 73 6.90 35.95 3.06
C THR A 73 5.81 36.58 3.93
N ARG A 74 4.90 37.40 3.37
CA ARG A 74 3.87 38.18 4.10
C ARG A 74 3.04 37.36 5.10
N ASP A 75 2.65 36.17 4.67
CA ASP A 75 1.74 35.28 5.40
C ASP A 75 2.48 34.24 6.27
N LEU A 76 3.82 34.29 6.33
CA LEU A 76 4.61 33.35 7.13
C LEU A 76 4.75 33.84 8.58
N PRO A 77 4.63 32.94 9.58
CA PRO A 77 4.94 33.29 10.95
C PRO A 77 6.44 33.60 11.07
N VAL A 78 6.75 34.78 11.61
CA VAL A 78 8.13 35.19 11.90
C VAL A 78 8.54 34.53 13.22
N GLY A 79 9.66 33.80 13.23
CA GLY A 79 10.19 33.21 14.46
C GLY A 79 10.63 34.27 15.48
N PRO A 80 10.90 33.88 16.74
CA PRO A 80 11.26 34.82 17.82
C PRO A 80 12.47 35.72 17.50
N ASP A 81 13.37 35.28 16.62
CA ASP A 81 14.58 36.01 16.21
C ASP A 81 14.46 36.73 14.85
N GLY A 82 13.25 36.90 14.30
CA GLY A 82 13.10 37.48 12.95
C GLY A 82 13.52 36.53 11.81
N ALA A 83 13.59 35.22 12.09
CA ALA A 83 13.98 34.19 11.13
C ALA A 83 12.75 33.56 10.44
N TRP A 84 12.83 33.41 9.12
CA TRP A 84 11.82 32.68 8.32
C TRP A 84 12.24 31.24 8.04
N ASN A 85 13.52 30.99 7.75
CA ASN A 85 14.03 29.69 7.29
C ASN A 85 13.18 29.08 6.17
N GLN A 86 12.83 29.89 5.17
CA GLN A 86 11.97 29.46 4.07
C GLN A 86 12.77 29.41 2.77
N VAL A 87 12.58 28.33 2.01
CA VAL A 87 13.18 28.17 0.70
C VAL A 87 12.13 28.36 -0.37
N PHE A 88 12.48 29.12 -1.40
CA PHE A 88 11.69 29.32 -2.60
C PHE A 88 12.37 28.61 -3.76
N ALA A 89 11.59 27.97 -4.63
CA ALA A 89 12.08 27.30 -5.82
C ALA A 89 11.38 27.88 -7.05
N PHE A 90 12.17 28.31 -8.03
CA PHE A 90 11.70 28.83 -9.30
C PHE A 90 12.20 27.97 -10.46
N ASP A 91 11.38 27.81 -11.49
CA ASP A 91 11.80 27.09 -12.68
C ASP A 91 12.75 27.96 -13.51
N LYS A 92 13.87 27.37 -13.97
CA LYS A 92 14.90 28.08 -14.74
C LYS A 92 14.37 28.71 -16.04
N SER A 93 13.30 28.18 -16.62
CA SER A 93 12.75 28.60 -17.92
C SER A 93 12.06 29.97 -17.91
N THR A 94 11.99 30.66 -16.78
CA THR A 94 11.00 31.73 -16.55
C THR A 94 11.54 33.15 -16.68
N ALA A 95 12.81 33.45 -16.35
CA ALA A 95 13.47 34.75 -16.60
C ALA A 95 14.96 34.79 -16.23
N ASP A 96 15.68 35.80 -16.75
CA ASP A 96 17.12 36.01 -16.54
C ASP A 96 17.47 36.93 -15.35
N VAL A 97 16.48 37.57 -14.73
CA VAL A 97 16.69 38.53 -13.62
C VAL A 97 15.86 38.13 -12.42
N LEU A 98 16.54 37.78 -11.33
CA LEU A 98 15.94 37.57 -10.02
C LEU A 98 15.94 38.90 -9.27
N SER A 99 14.79 39.36 -8.79
CA SER A 99 14.75 40.51 -7.89
C SER A 99 14.16 40.20 -6.53
N VAL A 100 14.90 40.59 -5.50
CA VAL A 100 14.55 40.42 -4.09
C VAL A 100 14.27 41.80 -3.51
N ALA A 101 13.03 42.02 -3.11
CA ALA A 101 12.55 43.27 -2.51
C ALA A 101 12.23 43.06 -1.04
N LEU A 102 12.65 44.01 -0.21
CA LEU A 102 12.30 44.07 1.21
C LEU A 102 11.24 45.16 1.43
N LYS A 103 10.13 44.79 2.03
CA LYS A 103 8.99 45.68 2.32
C LYS A 103 8.69 45.68 3.82
N ASP A 104 8.15 46.77 4.33
CA ASP A 104 7.60 46.82 5.70
C ASP A 104 6.11 46.47 5.69
N GLY A 105 5.73 45.42 6.41
CA GLY A 105 4.35 44.94 6.52
C GLY A 105 3.47 45.69 7.52
N GLN A 106 3.98 46.71 8.22
CA GLN A 106 3.18 47.51 9.15
C GLN A 106 2.25 48.52 8.45
N PHE A 107 2.61 48.97 7.24
CA PHE A 107 1.83 49.99 6.51
C PHE A 107 0.93 49.33 5.44
N PRO A 108 -0.30 49.83 5.22
CA PRO A 108 -1.28 49.21 4.31
C PRO A 108 -0.81 49.10 2.85
N ASN A 109 0.16 49.92 2.42
CA ASN A 109 0.75 49.88 1.08
C ASN A 109 2.06 49.07 0.98
N ASN A 110 2.51 48.41 2.06
CA ASN A 110 3.79 47.70 2.15
C ASN A 110 4.98 48.52 1.60
N THR A 111 5.39 49.56 2.33
CA THR A 111 6.44 50.48 1.89
C THR A 111 7.73 49.73 1.54
N LEU A 112 8.23 49.94 0.32
CA LEU A 112 9.49 49.34 -0.14
C LEU A 112 10.65 49.95 0.63
N ILE A 113 11.38 49.13 1.37
CA ILE A 113 12.60 49.52 2.08
C ILE A 113 13.77 49.52 1.11
N GLY A 114 13.88 48.49 0.27
CA GLY A 114 14.94 48.37 -0.73
C GLY A 114 14.78 47.16 -1.65
N LYS A 115 15.53 47.13 -2.75
CA LYS A 115 15.43 46.10 -3.79
C LYS A 115 16.81 45.76 -4.35
N GLN A 116 17.11 44.47 -4.49
CA GLN A 116 18.34 43.96 -5.09
C GLN A 116 18.02 43.04 -6.27
N ASN A 117 18.76 43.20 -7.37
CA ASN A 117 18.60 42.41 -8.59
C ASN A 117 19.87 41.57 -8.83
N PHE A 118 19.70 40.30 -9.18
CA PHE A 118 20.77 39.37 -9.53
C PHE A 118 20.63 38.93 -10.99
N LYS A 119 21.75 38.88 -11.72
CA LYS A 119 21.76 38.35 -13.08
C LYS A 119 21.96 36.83 -13.01
N VAL A 120 20.93 36.11 -13.45
CA VAL A 120 20.79 34.67 -13.21
C VAL A 120 21.93 33.84 -13.80
N ALA A 121 22.43 34.20 -14.99
CA ALA A 121 23.45 33.42 -15.70
C ALA A 121 24.91 33.69 -15.28
N ALA A 122 25.20 34.81 -14.62
CA ALA A 122 26.58 35.24 -14.32
C ALA A 122 26.94 35.12 -12.83
N ASP A 123 25.96 35.30 -11.94
CA ASP A 123 26.22 35.49 -10.51
C ASP A 123 25.87 34.26 -9.66
N ILE A 124 25.17 33.26 -10.22
CA ILE A 124 24.54 32.18 -9.46
C ILE A 124 25.25 30.84 -9.73
N PRO A 125 25.85 30.19 -8.71
CA PRO A 125 26.50 28.90 -8.88
C PRO A 125 25.48 27.77 -9.07
N SER A 126 25.88 26.72 -9.80
CA SER A 126 25.14 25.46 -9.87
C SER A 126 25.68 24.43 -8.88
N ARG A 127 24.78 23.63 -8.32
CA ARG A 127 25.04 22.58 -7.34
C ARG A 127 24.25 21.35 -7.72
N VAL A 128 24.90 20.19 -7.72
CA VAL A 128 24.21 18.90 -7.85
C VAL A 128 24.74 17.96 -6.77
N PRO A 129 23.88 17.27 -5.99
CA PRO A 129 24.34 16.27 -5.03
C PRO A 129 25.31 15.27 -5.71
N PRO A 130 26.48 14.98 -5.11
CA PRO A 130 26.81 15.08 -3.69
C PRO A 130 27.51 16.38 -3.23
N ASP A 131 27.54 17.43 -4.04
CA ASP A 131 28.24 18.67 -3.69
C ASP A 131 27.74 19.30 -2.39
N ALA A 132 28.68 19.84 -1.59
CA ALA A 132 28.40 20.44 -0.30
C ALA A 132 27.40 21.61 -0.42
N ARG A 133 26.60 21.81 0.64
CA ARG A 133 25.59 22.87 0.70
C ARG A 133 26.25 24.25 0.62
N MET A 134 25.65 25.15 -0.15
CA MET A 134 26.08 26.55 -0.22
C MET A 134 25.88 27.25 1.13
N ALA A 135 26.93 27.91 1.60
CA ALA A 135 26.88 28.69 2.83
C ALA A 135 26.00 29.94 2.63
N PRO A 136 25.10 30.27 3.56
CA PRO A 136 24.31 31.49 3.47
C PRO A 136 25.19 32.73 3.63
N GLN A 137 24.93 33.75 2.82
CA GLN A 137 25.70 35.00 2.77
C GLN A 137 24.83 36.20 3.13
N TRP A 138 25.46 37.24 3.68
CA TRP A 138 24.80 38.50 3.98
C TRP A 138 24.77 39.38 2.73
N TYR A 139 23.58 39.73 2.28
CA TYR A 139 23.36 40.63 1.16
C TYR A 139 22.89 41.99 1.67
N PRO A 140 23.65 43.08 1.42
CA PRO A 140 23.21 44.43 1.75
C PRO A 140 22.10 44.85 0.78
N ILE A 141 20.93 45.22 1.30
CA ILE A 141 19.81 45.68 0.48
C ILE A 141 19.90 47.21 0.37
N PRO A 142 20.08 47.79 -0.84
CA PRO A 142 20.17 49.24 -1.00
C PRO A 142 18.83 49.86 -0.65
N SER A 143 18.82 50.75 0.35
CA SER A 143 17.61 51.35 0.88
C SER A 143 17.17 52.55 0.05
N THR A 144 15.88 52.60 -0.29
CA THR A 144 15.25 53.79 -0.90
C THR A 144 14.84 54.84 0.12
N VAL A 145 14.86 54.49 1.41
CA VAL A 145 14.50 55.35 2.54
C VAL A 145 15.76 55.66 3.36
N GLU A 146 16.02 56.95 3.63
CA GLU A 146 17.15 57.39 4.45
C GLU A 146 17.09 56.77 5.87
N GLY A 147 18.20 56.18 6.34
CA GLY A 147 18.33 55.61 7.69
C GLY A 147 18.04 54.11 7.85
N TYR A 148 17.60 53.40 6.81
CA TYR A 148 17.29 51.96 6.87
C TYR A 148 18.41 51.08 6.28
N HIS A 149 19.46 50.79 7.06
CA HIS A 149 20.48 49.81 6.64
C HIS A 149 20.11 48.39 7.06
N MET A 150 19.42 47.66 6.18
CA MET A 150 19.07 46.24 6.41
C MET A 150 19.95 45.30 5.59
N GLU A 151 20.42 44.23 6.23
CA GLU A 151 21.10 43.11 5.58
C GLU A 151 20.22 41.86 5.63
N LEU A 152 20.16 41.13 4.52
CA LEU A 152 19.41 39.90 4.38
C LEU A 152 20.38 38.71 4.31
N LEU A 153 20.24 37.75 5.23
CA LEU A 153 20.94 36.48 5.15
C LEU A 153 20.18 35.54 4.21
N MET A 154 20.76 35.28 3.04
CA MET A 154 20.19 34.37 2.06
C MET A 154 21.27 33.55 1.34
N SER A 155 20.84 32.47 0.69
CA SER A 155 21.67 31.71 -0.26
C SER A 155 20.87 31.48 -1.54
N VAL A 156 21.56 31.58 -2.68
CA VAL A 156 20.95 31.41 -4.01
C VAL A 156 21.83 30.48 -4.85
N TRP A 157 21.23 29.44 -5.43
CA TRP A 157 21.95 28.48 -6.27
C TRP A 157 21.00 27.80 -7.26
N PHE A 158 21.57 27.26 -8.34
CA PHE A 158 20.88 26.31 -9.20
C PHE A 158 21.02 24.89 -8.65
N GLY A 159 19.91 24.17 -8.54
CA GLY A 159 19.91 22.76 -8.15
C GLY A 159 18.89 21.95 -8.93
N THR A 160 18.81 20.66 -8.62
CA THR A 160 17.85 19.73 -9.22
C THR A 160 16.80 19.27 -8.22
N GLN A 161 15.84 18.45 -8.64
CA GLN A 161 14.87 17.81 -7.73
C GLN A 161 15.50 16.83 -6.72
N ALA A 162 16.77 16.47 -6.90
CA ALA A 162 17.52 15.60 -5.98
C ALA A 162 18.11 16.37 -4.78
N ASP A 163 18.02 17.71 -4.75
CA ASP A 163 18.51 18.52 -3.64
C ASP A 163 17.69 18.27 -2.37
N GLU A 164 18.35 18.24 -1.21
CA GLU A 164 17.73 18.00 0.11
C GLU A 164 16.65 19.03 0.44
N VAL A 165 16.79 20.23 -0.12
CA VAL A 165 15.90 21.37 0.12
C VAL A 165 14.60 21.29 -0.70
N TYR A 166 14.55 20.46 -1.76
CA TYR A 166 13.39 20.34 -2.65
C TYR A 166 12.09 20.02 -1.89
N SER A 167 12.16 19.15 -0.87
CA SER A 167 11.00 18.77 -0.06
C SER A 167 10.40 19.90 0.79
N ASN A 168 11.23 20.90 1.13
CA ASN A 168 10.84 22.04 1.96
C ASN A 168 10.57 23.31 1.14
N ALA A 169 10.88 23.29 -0.15
CA ALA A 169 10.80 24.44 -1.03
C ALA A 169 9.34 24.86 -1.32
N TRP A 170 9.14 26.17 -1.41
CA TRP A 170 7.92 26.78 -1.93
C TRP A 170 8.10 27.04 -3.42
N PHE A 171 7.40 26.26 -4.24
CA PHE A 171 7.43 26.41 -5.69
C PHE A 171 6.65 27.64 -6.16
N ALA A 172 7.25 28.39 -7.08
CA ALA A 172 6.69 29.60 -7.66
C ALA A 172 5.34 29.38 -8.39
N GLU A 173 5.12 28.18 -8.94
CA GLU A 173 3.84 27.78 -9.56
C GLU A 173 2.68 27.74 -8.56
N ALA A 174 2.98 27.63 -7.27
CA ALA A 174 2.02 27.70 -6.17
C ALA A 174 1.88 29.13 -5.60
N SER A 175 2.27 30.18 -6.34
CA SER A 175 2.11 31.58 -5.92
C SER A 175 0.64 32.00 -5.76
N LEU A 176 -0.28 31.34 -6.48
CA LEU A 176 -1.73 31.50 -6.37
C LEU A 176 -2.30 31.00 -5.02
N VAL A 177 -1.48 30.28 -4.24
CA VAL A 177 -1.86 29.63 -2.99
C VAL A 177 -1.42 30.49 -1.81
N SER A 178 -2.31 30.79 -0.87
CA SER A 178 -1.92 31.50 0.36
C SER A 178 -0.89 30.70 1.16
N ALA A 179 0.06 31.37 1.81
CA ALA A 179 1.18 30.71 2.49
C ALA A 179 0.74 29.71 3.57
N LYS A 180 -0.45 29.89 4.15
CA LYS A 180 -1.05 28.94 5.09
C LYS A 180 -1.28 27.55 4.48
N TYR A 181 -1.64 27.48 3.19
CA TYR A 181 -1.98 26.25 2.49
C TYR A 181 -0.84 25.70 1.62
N VAL A 182 0.27 26.43 1.48
CA VAL A 182 1.48 25.98 0.76
C VAL A 182 2.06 24.71 1.37
N LYS A 183 1.92 24.50 2.69
CA LYS A 183 2.32 23.22 3.30
C LYS A 183 1.67 22.03 2.60
N ASN A 184 0.42 22.15 2.15
CA ASN A 184 -0.33 21.07 1.52
C ASN A 184 0.09 20.79 0.06
N THR A 185 0.94 21.63 -0.55
CA THR A 185 1.45 21.41 -1.92
C THR A 185 2.81 20.72 -1.93
N ARG A 186 3.47 20.57 -0.78
CA ARG A 186 4.82 20.01 -0.67
C ARG A 186 4.84 18.48 -0.91
N PRO A 187 5.89 17.96 -1.57
CA PRO A 187 6.12 16.53 -1.64
C PRO A 187 6.58 15.99 -0.29
N LYS A 188 6.17 14.76 0.06
CA LYS A 188 6.51 14.16 1.35
C LYS A 188 6.54 12.63 1.28
N LEU A 189 7.53 12.05 1.94
CA LEU A 189 7.56 10.63 2.28
C LEU A 189 6.98 10.42 3.68
N TYR A 190 5.92 9.62 3.79
CA TYR A 190 5.31 9.20 5.04
C TYR A 190 5.71 7.76 5.36
N LEU A 191 5.86 7.48 6.66
CA LEU A 191 6.09 6.16 7.18
C LEU A 191 4.89 5.79 8.05
N ALA A 192 4.06 4.88 7.56
CA ALA A 192 2.97 4.33 8.35
C ALA A 192 3.56 3.40 9.44
N PRO A 193 3.07 3.49 10.68
CA PRO A 193 3.51 2.57 11.73
C PRO A 193 3.05 1.16 11.41
N ARG A 194 3.80 0.18 11.89
CA ARG A 194 3.35 -1.21 11.80
C ARG A 194 2.25 -1.47 12.81
N LEU A 195 1.33 -2.34 12.43
CA LEU A 195 0.20 -2.69 13.27
C LEU A 195 0.42 -4.07 13.91
N CYS A 196 -0.03 -4.22 15.15
CA CYS A 196 0.01 -5.46 15.92
C CYS A 196 -1.40 -5.85 16.37
N TYR A 197 -1.70 -7.15 16.38
CA TYR A 197 -2.91 -7.63 17.04
C TYR A 197 -2.71 -7.67 18.55
N VAL A 198 -3.67 -7.18 19.31
CA VAL A 198 -3.75 -7.33 20.76
C VAL A 198 -4.86 -8.32 21.05
N ARG A 199 -4.49 -9.51 21.51
CA ARG A 199 -5.44 -10.59 21.81
C ARG A 199 -5.72 -10.61 23.30
N VAL A 200 -6.98 -10.40 23.64
CA VAL A 200 -7.52 -10.53 24.99
C VAL A 200 -8.48 -11.72 25.00
N THR A 201 -8.06 -12.84 25.56
CA THR A 201 -8.96 -13.97 25.81
C THR A 201 -9.53 -13.87 27.21
N ILE A 202 -10.84 -13.67 27.32
CA ILE A 202 -11.55 -13.66 28.59
C ILE A 202 -12.03 -15.08 28.86
N VAL A 203 -11.43 -15.74 29.86
CA VAL A 203 -11.66 -17.16 30.15
C VAL A 203 -12.87 -17.31 31.07
N SER A 204 -12.78 -16.77 32.28
CA SER A 204 -13.87 -16.85 33.26
C SER A 204 -13.81 -15.75 34.31
N GLY A 205 -14.96 -15.43 34.90
CA GLY A 205 -15.08 -14.60 36.10
C GLY A 205 -15.27 -15.48 37.33
N HIS A 206 -14.75 -15.05 38.47
CA HIS A 206 -14.90 -15.71 39.75
C HIS A 206 -15.31 -14.70 40.83
N ASP A 207 -16.14 -15.19 41.75
CA ASP A 207 -16.64 -14.44 42.90
C ASP A 207 -17.37 -13.14 42.49
N LEU A 208 -18.21 -13.21 41.44
CA LEU A 208 -18.94 -12.05 40.95
C LEU A 208 -20.13 -11.73 41.86
N LEU A 209 -20.10 -10.55 42.50
CA LEU A 209 -21.21 -10.07 43.31
C LEU A 209 -22.29 -9.41 42.44
N ALA A 210 -23.53 -9.91 42.54
CA ALA A 210 -24.70 -9.26 41.95
C ALA A 210 -25.05 -7.98 42.72
N SER A 211 -25.62 -6.99 42.03
CA SER A 211 -26.12 -5.76 42.66
C SER A 211 -27.26 -6.06 43.66
N ASP A 212 -28.09 -7.07 43.34
CA ASP A 212 -29.11 -7.62 44.24
C ASP A 212 -28.68 -9.01 44.76
N PRO A 213 -28.59 -9.23 46.09
CA PRO A 213 -28.13 -10.51 46.66
C PRO A 213 -29.10 -11.69 46.43
N LYS A 214 -30.27 -11.45 45.85
CA LYS A 214 -31.30 -12.46 45.55
C LYS A 214 -31.33 -12.88 44.07
N ARG A 215 -30.47 -12.29 43.23
CA ARG A 215 -30.47 -12.49 41.78
C ARG A 215 -29.13 -13.07 41.32
N THR A 216 -29.18 -14.02 40.39
CA THR A 216 -27.99 -14.45 39.65
C THR A 216 -27.55 -13.34 38.68
N PRO A 217 -26.28 -12.90 38.72
CA PRO A 217 -25.83 -11.78 37.90
C PRO A 217 -25.77 -12.21 36.44
N ASN A 218 -26.22 -11.34 35.53
CA ASN A 218 -26.16 -11.56 34.08
C ASN A 218 -25.02 -10.72 33.49
N VAL A 219 -23.83 -11.31 33.47
CA VAL A 219 -22.59 -10.55 33.33
C VAL A 219 -22.01 -10.64 31.94
N TYR A 220 -21.53 -9.51 31.43
CA TYR A 220 -20.64 -9.45 30.28
C TYR A 220 -19.45 -8.54 30.58
N VAL A 221 -18.33 -8.79 29.90
CA VAL A 221 -17.12 -7.96 29.99
C VAL A 221 -17.02 -7.11 28.74
N ARG A 222 -16.79 -5.82 28.94
CA ARG A 222 -16.49 -4.84 27.89
C ARG A 222 -15.00 -4.52 27.95
N ALA A 223 -14.28 -4.78 26.87
CA ALA A 223 -12.88 -4.37 26.73
C ALA A 223 -12.82 -3.15 25.80
N ILE A 224 -12.20 -2.07 26.27
CA ILE A 224 -12.04 -0.80 25.58
C ILE A 224 -10.54 -0.57 25.40
N LEU A 225 -10.09 -0.50 24.15
CA LEU A 225 -8.71 -0.09 23.85
C LEU A 225 -8.66 1.44 23.78
N ASN A 226 -7.95 2.03 24.73
CA ASN A 226 -7.64 3.45 24.81
C ASN A 226 -6.19 3.66 24.35
N GLU A 227 -6.00 3.88 23.07
CA GLU A 227 -4.73 4.37 22.53
C GLU A 227 -4.91 5.86 22.25
N ASN A 228 -3.92 6.71 22.56
CA ASN A 228 -3.95 8.14 22.24
C ASN A 228 -4.20 8.43 20.75
N LEU A 229 -4.07 7.40 19.91
CA LEU A 229 -4.15 7.42 18.45
C LEU A 229 -5.48 6.89 17.91
N THR A 230 -6.15 5.95 18.58
CA THR A 230 -7.39 5.29 18.11
C THR A 230 -8.60 5.81 18.86
N GLY A 231 -9.73 6.01 18.15
CA GLY A 231 -11.00 6.25 18.85
C GLY A 231 -11.34 5.03 19.72
N GLU A 232 -12.16 5.19 20.76
CA GLU A 232 -12.48 4.10 21.69
C GLU A 232 -13.07 2.89 20.94
N VAL A 233 -12.25 1.84 20.73
CA VAL A 233 -12.72 0.58 20.16
C VAL A 233 -13.19 -0.29 21.31
N CYS A 234 -14.50 -0.55 21.33
CA CYS A 234 -15.15 -1.34 22.36
C CYS A 234 -15.58 -2.70 21.80
N LEU A 235 -15.05 -3.78 22.38
CA LEU A 235 -15.53 -5.15 22.15
C LEU A 235 -16.16 -5.70 23.42
N LYS A 236 -17.21 -6.51 23.28
CA LYS A 236 -17.99 -7.06 24.40
C LYS A 236 -18.11 -8.57 24.30
N THR A 237 -18.12 -9.26 25.44
CA THR A 237 -18.43 -10.70 25.48
C THR A 237 -19.93 -10.95 25.45
N LYS A 238 -20.32 -12.20 25.19
CA LYS A 238 -21.72 -12.64 25.34
C LYS A 238 -22.15 -12.57 26.81
N PRO A 239 -23.37 -12.09 27.12
CA PRO A 239 -23.89 -12.09 28.47
C PRO A 239 -24.19 -13.51 28.95
N ILE A 240 -23.80 -13.82 30.19
CA ILE A 240 -24.00 -15.14 30.83
C ILE A 240 -24.57 -14.93 32.23
N GLU A 241 -25.66 -15.63 32.54
CA GLU A 241 -26.30 -15.67 33.86
C GLU A 241 -25.60 -16.70 34.74
N SER A 242 -24.61 -16.26 35.53
CA SER A 242 -23.86 -17.11 36.46
C SER A 242 -23.00 -16.27 37.39
N GLU A 243 -22.79 -16.72 38.63
CA GLU A 243 -21.80 -16.16 39.56
C GLU A 243 -20.35 -16.45 39.13
N ASN A 244 -20.15 -17.57 38.41
CA ASN A 244 -18.86 -17.97 37.86
C ASN A 244 -18.98 -18.20 36.33
N PRO A 245 -19.15 -17.15 35.53
CA PRO A 245 -19.35 -17.27 34.09
C PRO A 245 -18.07 -17.70 33.38
N SER A 246 -18.17 -18.63 32.44
CA SER A 246 -17.09 -19.03 31.53
C SER A 246 -17.39 -18.55 30.11
N TRP A 247 -16.68 -17.52 29.65
CA TRP A 247 -16.88 -16.96 28.30
C TRP A 247 -16.04 -17.67 27.25
N ASN A 248 -14.75 -17.90 27.53
CA ASN A 248 -13.77 -18.40 26.56
C ASN A 248 -13.82 -17.67 25.20
N GLN A 249 -13.88 -16.33 25.24
CA GLN A 249 -13.99 -15.49 24.05
C GLN A 249 -12.71 -14.69 23.82
N ASP A 250 -12.23 -14.70 22.57
CA ASP A 250 -11.10 -13.93 22.10
C ASP A 250 -11.59 -12.58 21.56
N LEU A 251 -11.24 -11.50 22.24
CA LEU A 251 -11.40 -10.13 21.76
C LEU A 251 -10.06 -9.68 21.17
N ILE A 252 -10.04 -9.35 19.88
CA ILE A 252 -8.83 -8.97 19.15
C ILE A 252 -8.94 -7.51 18.76
N PHE A 253 -7.95 -6.70 19.16
CA PHE A 253 -7.81 -5.30 18.79
C PHE A 253 -6.61 -5.11 17.86
N VAL A 254 -6.55 -3.94 17.21
CA VAL A 254 -5.40 -3.51 16.40
C VAL A 254 -4.74 -2.33 17.09
N ALA A 255 -3.44 -2.45 17.36
CA ALA A 255 -2.63 -1.40 17.98
C ALA A 255 -1.45 -1.00 17.08
N SER A 256 -0.92 0.21 17.28
CA SER A 256 0.23 0.71 16.54
C SER A 256 1.59 0.21 17.09
N GLU A 257 2.67 0.42 16.33
CA GLU A 257 4.05 0.02 16.70
C GLU A 257 4.53 0.64 18.02
N SER A 258 3.98 1.80 18.40
CA SER A 258 4.32 2.48 19.65
C SER A 258 3.91 1.68 20.89
N LEU A 259 2.81 0.91 20.80
CA LEU A 259 2.24 0.14 21.92
C LEU A 259 2.05 0.96 23.21
N GLU A 260 1.83 2.28 23.10
CA GLU A 260 1.67 3.20 24.24
C GLU A 260 0.27 3.16 24.87
N GLY A 261 -0.66 2.41 24.27
CA GLY A 261 -2.06 2.33 24.71
C GLY A 261 -2.32 1.55 26.00
N THR A 262 -3.53 1.71 26.53
CA THR A 262 -4.08 0.96 27.67
C THR A 262 -5.35 0.24 27.24
N VAL A 263 -5.60 -0.95 27.81
CA VAL A 263 -6.87 -1.66 27.66
C VAL A 263 -7.60 -1.60 29.00
N LYS A 264 -8.78 -1.00 28.97
CA LYS A 264 -9.71 -0.92 30.09
C LYS A 264 -10.75 -2.03 29.96
N PHE A 265 -10.89 -2.84 31.00
CA PHE A 265 -11.90 -3.89 31.12
C PHE A 265 -12.97 -3.40 32.09
N GLU A 266 -14.22 -3.35 31.64
CA GLU A 266 -15.38 -2.99 32.45
C GLU A 266 -16.30 -4.21 32.54
N LEU A 267 -16.64 -4.59 33.77
CA LEU A 267 -17.56 -5.68 34.05
C LEU A 267 -18.97 -5.12 34.24
N TRP A 268 -19.93 -5.58 33.42
CA TRP A 268 -21.29 -5.05 33.38
C TRP A 268 -22.33 -6.13 33.70
N ASP A 269 -23.32 -5.79 34.53
CA ASP A 269 -24.51 -6.61 34.82
C ASP A 269 -25.74 -6.09 34.05
N LEU A 270 -26.48 -7.00 33.42
CA LEU A 270 -27.71 -6.70 32.68
C LEU A 270 -28.94 -6.92 33.56
N ILE A 271 -29.59 -5.85 34.01
CA ILE A 271 -30.74 -5.93 34.91
C ILE A 271 -32.06 -5.81 34.12
N GLY A 272 -32.75 -6.95 33.92
CA GLY A 272 -34.15 -7.02 33.46
C GLY A 272 -34.34 -7.43 31.99
N LYS A 273 -35.58 -7.81 31.61
CA LYS A 273 -35.98 -8.15 30.22
C LYS A 273 -36.58 -6.98 29.42
N GLY A 274 -36.69 -5.79 30.03
CA GLY A 274 -37.12 -4.52 29.42
C GLY A 274 -35.93 -3.66 28.92
N PRO A 275 -36.06 -2.32 28.73
CA PRO A 275 -34.90 -1.50 28.35
C PRO A 275 -33.78 -1.72 29.38
N PRO A 276 -32.60 -2.22 28.96
CA PRO A 276 -31.64 -2.83 29.88
C PRO A 276 -31.04 -1.75 30.79
N HIS A 277 -31.35 -1.82 32.09
CA HIS A 277 -30.60 -1.06 33.08
C HIS A 277 -29.26 -1.78 33.25
N GLN A 278 -28.17 -1.09 32.89
CA GLN A 278 -26.81 -1.64 32.92
C GLN A 278 -26.04 -1.02 34.07
N GLN A 279 -25.47 -1.85 34.93
CA GLN A 279 -24.65 -1.40 36.06
C GLN A 279 -23.23 -1.93 35.94
N CYS A 280 -22.24 -1.07 36.14
CA CYS A 280 -20.83 -1.44 36.15
C CYS A 280 -20.48 -2.01 37.53
N ILE A 281 -20.07 -3.29 37.57
CA ILE A 281 -19.63 -3.99 38.78
C ILE A 281 -18.18 -3.59 39.11
N GLY A 282 -17.32 -3.47 38.10
CA GLY A 282 -15.90 -3.25 38.31
C GLY A 282 -15.12 -2.88 37.06
N THR A 283 -13.97 -2.28 37.27
CA THR A 283 -13.06 -1.81 36.22
C THR A 283 -11.64 -2.33 36.48
N LEU A 284 -10.89 -2.62 35.41
CA LEU A 284 -9.50 -3.01 35.46
C LEU A 284 -8.76 -2.39 34.26
N GLU A 285 -7.60 -1.78 34.48
CA GLU A 285 -6.78 -1.20 33.41
C GLU A 285 -5.43 -1.89 33.30
N LYS A 286 -4.99 -2.17 32.06
CA LYS A 286 -3.68 -2.74 31.77
C LYS A 286 -3.00 -2.07 30.58
N LYS A 287 -1.71 -1.76 30.73
CA LYS A 287 -0.89 -1.21 29.66
C LYS A 287 -0.53 -2.28 28.63
N LEU A 288 -0.49 -1.92 27.35
CA LEU A 288 -0.09 -2.85 26.28
C LEU A 288 1.35 -3.33 26.43
N SER A 289 2.24 -2.50 26.98
CA SER A 289 3.64 -2.84 27.25
C SER A 289 3.83 -3.94 28.29
N GLU A 290 2.85 -4.12 29.19
CA GLU A 290 2.88 -5.15 30.24
C GLU A 290 2.36 -6.52 29.73
N MET A 291 1.78 -6.57 28.53
CA MET A 291 1.19 -7.79 27.97
C MET A 291 2.26 -8.73 27.39
N THR A 292 1.93 -10.04 27.34
CA THR A 292 2.87 -11.06 26.86
C THR A 292 3.12 -10.92 25.36
N ALA A 293 4.36 -10.67 24.94
CA ALA A 293 4.73 -10.54 23.53
C ALA A 293 4.92 -11.92 22.84
N LEU A 294 3.95 -12.31 22.01
CA LEU A 294 3.96 -13.58 21.29
C LEU A 294 4.68 -13.46 19.94
N LYS A 295 5.97 -13.83 19.94
CA LYS A 295 6.82 -13.90 18.73
C LYS A 295 6.75 -15.24 17.99
N VAL A 296 6.14 -16.25 18.61
CA VAL A 296 5.98 -17.60 18.07
C VAL A 296 4.49 -17.96 18.14
N PRO A 297 3.95 -18.75 17.18
CA PRO A 297 2.58 -19.24 17.26
C PRO A 297 2.36 -20.01 18.57
N GLY A 298 1.42 -19.54 19.39
CA GLY A 298 1.13 -20.10 20.72
C GLY A 298 0.06 -19.27 21.42
N ALA A 299 -0.27 -19.65 22.66
CA ALA A 299 -1.21 -18.92 23.50
C ALA A 299 -0.51 -18.38 24.75
N ALA A 300 -0.92 -17.20 25.21
CA ALA A 300 -0.44 -16.66 26.48
C ALA A 300 -0.99 -17.45 27.69
N SER A 301 -0.29 -17.37 28.82
CA SER A 301 -0.70 -17.94 30.09
C SER A 301 -1.98 -17.28 30.60
N ALA A 302 -2.91 -18.08 31.11
CA ALA A 302 -4.11 -17.57 31.77
C ALA A 302 -3.75 -17.14 33.20
N LEU A 303 -3.90 -15.86 33.49
CA LEU A 303 -3.62 -15.26 34.80
C LEU A 303 -4.92 -14.73 35.41
N PHE A 304 -4.97 -14.71 36.74
CA PHE A 304 -6.04 -14.08 37.48
C PHE A 304 -5.70 -12.61 37.72
N TYR A 305 -6.67 -11.74 37.48
CA TYR A 305 -6.58 -10.30 37.71
C TYR A 305 -7.70 -9.88 38.66
N ASP A 306 -7.32 -9.16 39.71
CA ASP A 306 -8.26 -8.59 40.65
C ASP A 306 -8.93 -7.35 40.03
N VAL A 307 -10.25 -7.23 40.14
CA VAL A 307 -11.03 -6.13 39.56
C VAL A 307 -11.37 -5.11 40.63
N GLU A 308 -11.16 -3.82 40.33
CA GLU A 308 -11.53 -2.73 41.25
C GLU A 308 -13.03 -2.43 41.17
N PRO A 309 -13.72 -2.20 42.29
CA PRO A 309 -15.16 -1.95 42.29
C PRO A 309 -15.52 -0.64 41.57
N GLY A 310 -16.52 -0.69 40.69
CA GLY A 310 -17.08 0.49 40.03
C GLY A 310 -17.88 1.29 41.05
N GLY A 311 -17.37 2.45 41.47
CA GLY A 311 -17.79 3.13 42.70
C GLY A 311 -19.30 3.19 42.98
N LYS A 312 -19.72 2.55 44.09
CA LYS A 312 -20.70 3.04 45.09
C LYS A 312 -21.04 2.07 46.25
N ILE A 313 -20.27 1.00 46.48
CA ILE A 313 -20.49 0.12 47.65
C ILE A 313 -19.18 -0.03 48.42
N ILE A 314 -18.97 0.86 49.39
CA ILE A 314 -17.97 0.69 50.45
C ILE A 314 -18.74 0.11 51.64
N PRO A 315 -18.67 -1.19 51.95
CA PRO A 315 -19.09 -1.66 53.25
C PRO A 315 -18.08 -1.17 54.29
N GLU A 316 -18.53 -0.40 55.27
CA GLU A 316 -17.71 -0.02 56.42
C GLU A 316 -17.22 -1.27 57.15
N GLY A 317 -15.90 -1.44 57.25
CA GLY A 317 -15.27 -2.39 58.16
C GLY A 317 -14.48 -3.55 57.55
N ASP A 318 -14.52 -3.79 56.23
CA ASP A 318 -13.72 -4.86 55.60
C ASP A 318 -12.61 -4.30 54.70
N THR A 319 -11.35 -4.62 55.04
CA THR A 319 -10.14 -4.08 54.36
C THR A 319 -9.86 -4.73 53.01
N ARG A 320 -10.65 -5.73 52.59
CA ARG A 320 -10.53 -6.40 51.30
C ARG A 320 -11.12 -5.52 50.19
N ARG A 321 -10.25 -4.70 49.58
CA ARG A 321 -10.57 -3.81 48.44
C ARG A 321 -10.99 -4.50 47.13
N PHE A 322 -11.08 -5.83 47.10
CA PHE A 322 -11.34 -6.63 45.89
C PHE A 322 -12.34 -7.73 46.18
N SER A 323 -13.45 -7.78 45.44
CA SER A 323 -14.47 -8.84 45.55
C SER A 323 -14.49 -9.80 44.36
N CYS A 324 -14.03 -9.38 43.18
CA CYS A 324 -14.19 -10.12 41.92
C CYS A 324 -12.85 -10.38 41.23
N ARG A 325 -12.67 -11.58 40.64
CA ARG A 325 -11.47 -11.95 39.88
C ARG A 325 -11.79 -12.34 38.45
N LEU A 326 -11.05 -11.80 37.49
CA LEU A 326 -11.12 -12.19 36.09
C LEU A 326 -9.92 -13.03 35.69
N LYS A 327 -10.18 -14.22 35.14
CA LYS A 327 -9.16 -15.07 34.52
C LYS A 327 -9.05 -14.69 33.04
N MET A 328 -7.91 -14.14 32.64
CA MET A 328 -7.69 -13.65 31.28
C MET A 328 -6.32 -14.06 30.73
N LYS A 329 -6.22 -14.15 29.41
CA LYS A 329 -4.94 -14.25 28.68
C LYS A 329 -4.75 -12.94 27.92
N LEU A 330 -3.69 -12.21 28.24
CA LEU A 330 -3.37 -10.93 27.62
C LEU A 330 -2.08 -11.07 26.80
N ALA A 331 -2.19 -10.87 25.49
CA ALA A 331 -1.06 -11.04 24.57
C ALA A 331 -1.00 -9.96 23.49
N THR A 332 0.22 -9.56 23.13
CA THR A 332 0.50 -8.82 21.89
C THR A 332 1.03 -9.81 20.86
N ASP A 333 0.24 -10.06 19.82
CA ASP A 333 0.48 -11.04 18.76
C ASP A 333 1.48 -10.50 17.72
N GLN A 334 2.75 -10.40 18.11
CA GLN A 334 3.84 -9.84 17.29
C GLN A 334 4.29 -10.75 16.13
N SER A 335 3.81 -11.99 16.11
CA SER A 335 4.13 -12.98 15.07
C SER A 335 3.23 -12.90 13.84
N TYR A 336 2.13 -12.15 13.91
CA TYR A 336 1.21 -11.93 12.80
C TYR A 336 1.61 -10.75 11.92
N HIS A 337 1.12 -10.79 10.68
CA HIS A 337 0.98 -9.61 9.83
C HIS A 337 -0.46 -9.10 9.94
N VAL A 338 -0.64 -7.83 10.26
CA VAL A 338 -1.96 -7.18 10.30
C VAL A 338 -2.27 -6.63 8.92
N PHE A 339 -3.39 -7.06 8.33
CA PHE A 339 -3.79 -6.63 7.00
C PHE A 339 -4.48 -5.27 7.07
N ASP A 340 -3.86 -4.25 6.48
CA ASP A 340 -4.48 -2.97 6.16
C ASP A 340 -5.01 -2.95 4.70
N GLU A 341 -4.49 -3.83 3.85
CA GLU A 341 -4.87 -4.04 2.45
C GLU A 341 -5.62 -5.36 2.24
N SER A 342 -6.31 -5.48 1.10
CA SER A 342 -6.83 -6.79 0.69
C SER A 342 -5.69 -7.73 0.29
N THR A 343 -5.86 -9.03 0.54
CA THR A 343 -4.86 -10.06 0.25
C THR A 343 -4.45 -10.13 -1.22
N GLN A 344 -5.33 -9.72 -2.14
CA GLN A 344 -5.08 -9.71 -3.58
C GLN A 344 -4.15 -8.56 -4.03
N TYR A 345 -4.18 -7.42 -3.32
CA TYR A 345 -3.43 -6.21 -3.69
C TYR A 345 -2.41 -5.82 -2.61
N CYS A 346 -1.99 -6.79 -1.81
CA CYS A 346 -1.14 -6.56 -0.67
C CYS A 346 0.28 -6.20 -1.10
N SER A 347 0.83 -5.17 -0.48
CA SER A 347 2.15 -4.60 -0.74
C SER A 347 3.21 -5.09 0.24
N ASP A 348 2.82 -5.68 1.38
CA ASP A 348 3.71 -6.22 2.41
C ASP A 348 3.09 -7.42 3.12
N TYR A 349 3.89 -8.45 3.41
CA TYR A 349 3.45 -9.63 4.17
C TYR A 349 4.27 -9.86 5.44
N ARG A 350 5.10 -8.89 5.84
CA ARG A 350 6.01 -9.04 6.98
C ARG A 350 5.25 -9.05 8.30
N ALA A 351 5.67 -9.94 9.22
CA ALA A 351 5.18 -9.91 10.60
C ALA A 351 5.55 -8.61 11.31
N PHE A 352 4.86 -8.30 12.41
CA PHE A 352 5.18 -7.15 13.26
C PHE A 352 6.64 -7.20 13.77
N ALA A 353 7.08 -8.34 14.33
CA ALA A 353 8.43 -8.50 14.86
C ALA A 353 9.52 -8.48 13.77
N LYS A 354 10.47 -7.54 13.87
CA LYS A 354 11.63 -7.36 12.98
C LYS A 354 12.46 -8.64 12.77
N GLY A 355 12.64 -9.45 13.82
CA GLY A 355 13.40 -10.70 13.74
C GLY A 355 12.77 -11.79 12.86
N LEU A 356 11.50 -11.67 12.48
CA LEU A 356 10.81 -12.64 11.61
C LEU A 356 10.85 -12.25 10.11
N TRP A 357 11.48 -11.12 9.77
CA TRP A 357 11.43 -10.59 8.41
C TRP A 357 12.29 -11.42 7.45
N PRO A 358 11.86 -11.57 6.18
CA PRO A 358 12.74 -12.01 5.11
C PRO A 358 13.91 -11.04 4.91
N GLY A 359 15.00 -11.57 4.36
CA GLY A 359 16.06 -10.73 3.80
C GLY A 359 15.54 -9.93 2.60
N THR A 360 16.05 -8.73 2.42
CA THR A 360 15.69 -7.85 1.30
C THR A 360 16.11 -8.48 -0.03
N LEU A 361 15.19 -8.58 -0.98
CA LEU A 361 15.43 -9.11 -2.34
C LEU A 361 16.02 -8.05 -3.26
N GLY A 362 15.65 -6.79 -3.07
CA GLY A 362 16.15 -5.65 -3.84
C GLY A 362 15.41 -4.36 -3.56
N LYS A 363 15.54 -3.39 -4.47
CA LYS A 363 14.91 -2.08 -4.36
C LYS A 363 13.94 -1.85 -5.51
N LEU A 364 12.73 -1.40 -5.19
CA LEU A 364 11.76 -0.91 -6.16
C LEU A 364 12.02 0.58 -6.32
N GLU A 365 12.31 1.03 -7.54
CA GLU A 365 12.47 2.44 -7.86
C GLU A 365 11.36 2.85 -8.83
N VAL A 366 10.68 3.95 -8.52
CA VAL A 366 9.58 4.48 -9.32
C VAL A 366 9.82 5.96 -9.57
N GLY A 367 9.95 6.33 -10.84
CA GLY A 367 9.88 7.70 -11.33
C GLY A 367 8.45 8.05 -11.71
N ILE A 368 7.86 9.01 -11.00
CA ILE A 368 6.54 9.58 -11.31
C ILE A 368 6.78 10.79 -12.20
N LEU A 369 6.59 10.64 -13.51
CA LEU A 369 6.97 11.65 -14.50
C LEU A 369 5.91 12.74 -14.61
N GLY A 370 4.67 12.36 -14.93
CA GLY A 370 3.58 13.31 -15.18
C GLY A 370 2.26 12.63 -15.47
N ALA A 371 1.24 13.41 -15.81
CA ALA A 371 -0.02 12.91 -16.33
C ALA A 371 -0.47 13.70 -17.55
N THR A 372 -1.26 13.08 -18.42
CA THR A 372 -1.80 13.70 -19.64
C THR A 372 -3.29 13.44 -19.75
N GLY A 373 -4.03 14.46 -20.23
CA GLY A 373 -5.46 14.32 -20.53
C GLY A 373 -6.35 14.15 -19.29
N LEU A 374 -5.97 14.74 -18.15
CA LEU A 374 -6.84 14.76 -16.98
C LEU A 374 -8.14 15.52 -17.32
N THR A 375 -9.28 14.86 -17.17
CA THR A 375 -10.59 15.49 -17.41
C THR A 375 -10.77 16.74 -16.51
N PRO A 376 -11.52 17.78 -16.90
CA PRO A 376 -11.86 18.87 -15.98
C PRO A 376 -12.88 18.42 -14.93
N ALA A 377 -12.99 19.11 -13.79
CA ALA A 377 -14.03 18.83 -12.80
C ALA A 377 -15.43 19.16 -13.38
N LYS A 378 -16.44 18.33 -13.10
CA LYS A 378 -17.78 18.45 -13.72
C LYS A 378 -18.47 19.81 -13.53
N ASN A 379 -18.09 20.61 -12.51
CA ASN A 379 -18.85 21.79 -12.10
C ASN A 379 -18.05 23.11 -12.04
N VAL A 380 -16.80 23.17 -12.52
CA VAL A 380 -16.06 24.44 -12.52
C VAL A 380 -15.13 24.50 -13.72
N GLU A 381 -15.11 25.64 -14.44
CA GLU A 381 -14.08 25.97 -15.46
C GLU A 381 -12.64 26.02 -14.90
N LYS A 382 -12.47 25.75 -13.60
CA LYS A 382 -11.17 25.69 -12.92
C LYS A 382 -10.44 24.40 -13.27
N GLN A 383 -9.17 24.54 -13.62
CA GLN A 383 -8.29 23.42 -13.95
C GLN A 383 -7.92 22.68 -12.64
N ARG A 384 -7.59 21.39 -12.74
CA ARG A 384 -7.37 20.53 -11.57
C ARG A 384 -6.02 20.80 -10.89
N ASN A 385 -5.98 20.55 -9.58
CA ASN A 385 -4.79 20.62 -8.75
C ASN A 385 -4.29 19.21 -8.44
N ALA A 386 -3.57 18.60 -9.37
CA ALA A 386 -3.27 17.17 -9.28
C ALA A 386 -2.03 16.87 -8.43
N TYR A 387 -2.12 15.81 -7.62
CA TYR A 387 -0.97 15.16 -6.99
C TYR A 387 -1.15 13.63 -6.98
N VAL A 388 -0.05 12.92 -6.80
CA VAL A 388 -0.01 11.45 -6.80
C VAL A 388 0.40 10.95 -5.43
N VAL A 389 -0.27 9.89 -4.96
CA VAL A 389 0.10 9.14 -3.77
C VAL A 389 0.50 7.73 -4.19
N ALA A 390 1.73 7.33 -3.90
CA ALA A 390 2.24 5.98 -4.12
C ALA A 390 2.41 5.26 -2.79
N LYS A 391 1.91 4.03 -2.69
CA LYS A 391 2.05 3.17 -1.51
C LYS A 391 2.76 1.87 -1.88
N TYR A 392 3.80 1.54 -1.11
CA TYR A 392 4.39 0.21 -1.11
C TYR A 392 4.92 -0.17 0.28
N GLY A 393 4.34 -1.21 0.85
CA GLY A 393 4.53 -1.61 2.23
C GLY A 393 4.16 -0.49 3.20
N ASN A 394 5.03 -0.22 4.17
CA ASN A 394 4.79 0.80 5.18
C ASN A 394 5.24 2.22 4.76
N LYS A 395 5.89 2.39 3.60
CA LYS A 395 6.30 3.72 3.12
C LYS A 395 5.31 4.24 2.08
N TRP A 396 4.84 5.45 2.29
CA TRP A 396 3.95 6.18 1.38
C TRP A 396 4.68 7.40 0.84
N ALA A 397 4.49 7.71 -0.43
CA ALA A 397 5.05 8.88 -1.08
C ALA A 397 3.91 9.75 -1.62
N ARG A 398 3.97 11.05 -1.37
CA ARG A 398 3.09 12.06 -1.95
C ARG A 398 3.93 13.00 -2.79
N THR A 399 3.54 13.20 -4.04
CA THR A 399 4.20 14.18 -4.92
C THR A 399 3.76 15.60 -4.62
N ARG A 400 4.51 16.59 -5.12
CA ARG A 400 4.06 17.97 -5.07
C ARG A 400 2.72 18.15 -5.79
N THR A 401 1.92 19.12 -5.34
CA THR A 401 0.68 19.46 -6.06
C THR A 401 0.96 20.44 -7.18
N MET A 402 0.62 20.08 -8.41
CA MET A 402 0.67 20.98 -9.57
C MET A 402 -0.65 21.74 -9.65
N VAL A 403 -0.61 23.05 -9.48
CA VAL A 403 -1.79 23.91 -9.42
C VAL A 403 -2.25 24.27 -10.82
N ASN A 404 -3.55 24.18 -11.09
CA ASN A 404 -4.19 24.62 -12.33
C ASN A 404 -3.44 24.12 -13.59
N ASN A 405 -3.30 22.80 -13.76
CA ASN A 405 -2.59 22.22 -14.89
C ASN A 405 -3.29 20.96 -15.44
N LYS A 406 -3.52 20.90 -16.76
CA LYS A 406 -4.15 19.75 -17.46
C LYS A 406 -3.18 18.60 -17.73
N SER A 407 -1.88 18.89 -17.75
CA SER A 407 -0.80 17.93 -17.98
C SER A 407 0.32 18.15 -16.97
N PRO A 408 0.11 17.79 -15.70
CA PRO A 408 1.08 18.02 -14.64
C PRO A 408 2.37 17.22 -14.88
N LYS A 409 3.53 17.83 -14.63
CA LYS A 409 4.84 17.18 -14.62
C LYS A 409 5.44 17.26 -13.22
N TRP A 410 5.66 16.09 -12.61
CA TRP A 410 6.25 15.97 -11.28
C TRP A 410 7.74 15.63 -11.36
N ASN A 411 8.13 14.68 -12.21
CA ASN A 411 9.50 14.15 -12.33
C ASN A 411 10.16 13.83 -10.97
N GLU A 412 9.40 13.20 -10.07
CA GLU A 412 9.86 12.81 -8.73
C GLU A 412 10.17 11.31 -8.67
N GLN A 413 11.23 10.93 -7.97
CA GLN A 413 11.65 9.54 -7.84
C GLN A 413 11.59 9.06 -6.38
N TYR A 414 11.04 7.87 -6.20
CA TYR A 414 10.91 7.22 -4.90
C TYR A 414 11.49 5.80 -4.93
N SER A 415 12.02 5.34 -3.80
CA SER A 415 12.57 4.00 -3.66
C SER A 415 12.05 3.26 -2.42
N TRP A 416 11.79 1.96 -2.60
CA TRP A 416 11.31 1.06 -1.56
C TRP A 416 12.12 -0.23 -1.52
N ASP A 417 12.15 -0.89 -0.36
CA ASP A 417 12.84 -2.16 -0.18
C ASP A 417 11.86 -3.31 -0.48
N ILE A 418 12.21 -4.16 -1.46
CA ILE A 418 11.41 -5.32 -1.89
C ILE A 418 11.81 -6.51 -1.03
N TYR A 419 10.83 -7.10 -0.36
CA TYR A 419 10.99 -8.33 0.44
C TYR A 419 10.36 -9.56 -0.23
N GLU A 420 9.39 -9.33 -1.10
CA GLU A 420 8.66 -10.35 -1.82
C GLU A 420 8.27 -9.80 -3.19
N LYS A 421 8.37 -10.61 -4.24
CA LYS A 421 8.04 -10.18 -5.61
C LYS A 421 6.55 -10.27 -5.90
N TYR A 422 5.81 -11.11 -5.17
CA TYR A 422 4.36 -11.26 -5.30
C TYR A 422 3.60 -10.19 -4.49
N THR A 423 4.02 -8.93 -4.61
CA THR A 423 3.41 -7.77 -3.97
C THR A 423 2.95 -6.77 -5.02
N VAL A 424 2.01 -5.89 -4.67
CA VAL A 424 1.45 -4.90 -5.60
C VAL A 424 1.86 -3.48 -5.18
N LEU A 425 2.35 -2.69 -6.12
CA LEU A 425 2.54 -1.25 -5.97
C LEU A 425 1.21 -0.55 -6.31
N THR A 426 0.71 0.31 -5.43
CA THR A 426 -0.52 1.07 -5.68
C THR A 426 -0.20 2.56 -5.81
N LEU A 427 -0.66 3.19 -6.89
CA LEU A 427 -0.59 4.63 -7.11
C LEU A 427 -2.02 5.18 -7.27
N GLY A 428 -2.35 6.26 -6.56
CA GLY A 428 -3.61 6.99 -6.71
C GLY A 428 -3.35 8.43 -7.11
N VAL A 429 -4.16 8.95 -8.04
CA VAL A 429 -4.12 10.36 -8.45
C VAL A 429 -5.32 11.08 -7.84
N TYR A 430 -5.06 12.22 -7.21
CA TYR A 430 -6.05 12.97 -6.44
C TYR A 430 -6.05 14.45 -6.83
N ASP A 431 -7.22 15.08 -6.71
CA ASP A 431 -7.37 16.52 -6.86
C ASP A 431 -7.31 17.23 -5.49
N ASN A 432 -6.49 18.26 -5.39
CA ASN A 432 -6.26 19.03 -4.17
C ASN A 432 -7.20 20.24 -4.11
N HIS A 433 -8.34 20.08 -3.44
CA HIS A 433 -9.33 21.14 -3.29
C HIS A 433 -8.99 22.15 -2.18
N HIS A 434 -8.03 21.83 -1.30
CA HIS A 434 -7.66 22.67 -0.13
C HIS A 434 -6.73 23.83 -0.47
N ILE A 435 -6.44 24.04 -1.75
CA ILE A 435 -5.55 25.10 -2.21
C ILE A 435 -6.29 26.45 -2.32
N LEU A 436 -7.59 26.43 -2.60
CA LEU A 436 -8.34 27.61 -3.06
C LEU A 436 -9.56 28.00 -2.19
N SER A 437 -10.01 27.19 -1.21
CA SER A 437 -11.27 27.47 -0.50
C SER A 437 -11.19 27.50 1.03
N MET A 438 -11.92 28.45 1.60
CA MET A 438 -12.36 28.55 3.01
C MET A 438 -13.19 27.33 3.50
N ASN A 439 -13.55 26.39 2.62
CA ASN A 439 -14.26 25.16 2.95
C ASN A 439 -13.35 23.94 2.76
N ASP A 440 -13.25 23.13 3.82
CA ASP A 440 -12.50 21.87 3.94
C ASP A 440 -13.21 20.75 3.12
N GLY A 441 -13.27 20.90 1.80
CA GLY A 441 -13.92 19.91 0.93
C GLY A 441 -13.04 18.69 0.69
N ASP A 442 -13.61 17.48 0.76
CA ASP A 442 -12.87 16.21 0.59
C ASP A 442 -12.07 16.14 -0.72
N HIS A 443 -10.90 15.51 -0.67
CA HIS A 443 -10.11 15.22 -1.88
C HIS A 443 -10.85 14.24 -2.80
N VAL A 444 -11.01 14.61 -4.08
CA VAL A 444 -11.68 13.76 -5.06
C VAL A 444 -10.67 12.80 -5.70
N PRO A 445 -10.87 11.46 -5.61
CA PRO A 445 -10.03 10.49 -6.29
C PRO A 445 -10.27 10.54 -7.79
N LEU A 446 -9.22 10.79 -8.58
CA LEU A 446 -9.27 10.78 -10.04
C LEU A 446 -9.09 9.37 -10.60
N GLY A 447 -8.42 8.50 -9.84
CA GLY A 447 -8.36 7.06 -10.08
C GLY A 447 -7.05 6.42 -9.57
N LYS A 448 -6.94 5.10 -9.74
CA LYS A 448 -5.84 4.28 -9.19
C LYS A 448 -5.22 3.38 -10.24
N VAL A 449 -3.91 3.18 -10.12
CA VAL A 449 -3.10 2.27 -10.92
C VAL A 449 -2.42 1.29 -9.97
N ARG A 450 -2.60 -0.01 -10.21
CA ARG A 450 -2.00 -1.08 -9.41
C ARG A 450 -1.06 -1.89 -10.27
N ILE A 451 0.21 -1.97 -9.88
CA ILE A 451 1.27 -2.64 -10.64
C ILE A 451 1.78 -3.83 -9.82
N PRO A 452 1.41 -5.07 -10.18
CA PRO A 452 2.00 -6.26 -9.57
C PRO A 452 3.49 -6.37 -9.91
N LEU A 453 4.35 -6.50 -8.90
CA LEU A 453 5.80 -6.63 -9.12
C LEU A 453 6.17 -7.95 -9.79
N SER A 454 5.28 -8.95 -9.81
CA SER A 454 5.46 -10.21 -10.53
C SER A 454 5.63 -10.02 -12.04
N LEU A 455 5.03 -8.97 -12.62
CA LEU A 455 5.13 -8.64 -14.04
C LEU A 455 6.47 -7.99 -14.43
N LEU A 456 7.15 -7.38 -13.45
CA LEU A 456 8.39 -6.65 -13.69
C LEU A 456 9.59 -7.59 -13.67
N GLN A 457 10.48 -7.42 -14.64
CA GLN A 457 11.77 -8.09 -14.66
C GLN A 457 12.81 -7.31 -13.83
N TRP A 458 13.73 -8.03 -13.21
CA TRP A 458 14.81 -7.43 -12.44
C TRP A 458 15.78 -6.67 -13.35
N ASN A 459 16.30 -5.55 -12.86
CA ASN A 459 17.24 -4.62 -13.53
C ASN A 459 16.77 -4.09 -14.89
N ARG A 460 15.47 -4.17 -15.19
CA ARG A 460 14.87 -3.57 -16.40
C ARG A 460 13.97 -2.41 -16.05
N ILE A 461 13.96 -1.41 -16.92
CA ILE A 461 13.17 -0.18 -16.77
C ILE A 461 11.95 -0.29 -17.65
N TYR A 462 10.80 -0.03 -17.06
CA TYR A 462 9.52 0.02 -17.74
C TYR A 462 9.03 1.45 -17.74
N THR A 463 9.08 2.09 -18.91
CA THR A 463 8.56 3.44 -19.15
C THR A 463 7.24 3.35 -19.92
N GLY A 464 6.15 3.78 -19.31
CA GLY A 464 4.82 3.70 -19.90
C GLY A 464 3.86 4.80 -19.45
N SER A 465 2.90 5.12 -20.31
CA SER A 465 1.69 5.87 -20.00
C SER A 465 0.59 4.86 -19.65
N TYR A 466 0.11 4.92 -18.40
CA TYR A 466 -0.89 4.03 -17.83
C TYR A 466 -2.24 4.75 -17.78
N PRO A 467 -3.29 4.23 -18.44
CA PRO A 467 -4.59 4.86 -18.39
C PRO A 467 -5.20 4.74 -16.98
N ILE A 468 -5.76 5.84 -16.50
CA ILE A 468 -6.51 5.91 -15.24
C ILE A 468 -7.97 5.62 -15.56
N LEU A 469 -8.48 4.54 -14.98
CA LEU A 469 -9.81 4.02 -15.27
C LEU A 469 -10.69 4.17 -14.04
N VAL A 470 -11.85 4.82 -14.20
CA VAL A 470 -12.87 4.95 -13.16
C VAL A 470 -14.16 4.31 -13.67
N LEU A 471 -14.73 3.44 -12.84
CA LEU A 471 -16.02 2.81 -13.10
C LEU A 471 -17.12 3.75 -12.59
N GLY A 472 -17.90 4.34 -13.50
CA GLY A 472 -19.04 5.18 -13.19
C GLY A 472 -20.38 4.45 -13.37
N LYS A 473 -21.49 5.14 -13.06
CA LYS A 473 -22.85 4.63 -13.34
C LYS A 473 -23.13 4.46 -14.85
N GLU A 474 -22.41 5.19 -15.69
CA GLU A 474 -22.50 5.19 -17.16
C GLU A 474 -21.35 4.37 -17.80
N GLY A 475 -20.83 3.35 -17.11
CA GLY A 475 -19.76 2.49 -17.64
C GLY A 475 -18.33 2.94 -17.30
N LEU A 476 -17.36 2.37 -18.03
CA LEU A 476 -15.93 2.57 -17.82
C LEU A 476 -15.46 3.87 -18.48
N LYS A 477 -14.98 4.84 -17.70
CA LYS A 477 -14.45 6.10 -18.24
C LYS A 477 -12.96 6.26 -17.98
N THR A 478 -12.21 6.68 -18.99
CA THR A 478 -10.81 7.10 -18.84
C THR A 478 -10.79 8.53 -18.30
N THR A 479 -10.16 8.73 -17.15
CA THR A 479 -10.06 10.07 -16.52
C THR A 479 -8.74 10.79 -16.82
N GLY A 480 -7.80 10.08 -17.44
CA GLY A 480 -6.50 10.56 -17.93
C GLY A 480 -5.50 9.42 -18.07
N GLU A 481 -4.24 9.74 -18.35
CA GLU A 481 -3.13 8.78 -18.36
C GLU A 481 -2.00 9.27 -17.46
N ILE A 482 -1.42 8.39 -16.65
CA ILE A 482 -0.25 8.68 -15.79
C ILE A 482 1.02 8.08 -16.40
N GLN A 483 2.07 8.88 -16.51
CA GLN A 483 3.37 8.49 -17.06
C GLN A 483 4.30 8.07 -15.92
N LEU A 484 4.74 6.81 -15.96
CA LEU A 484 5.58 6.22 -14.92
C LEU A 484 6.79 5.51 -15.52
N ALA A 485 7.91 5.58 -14.80
CA ALA A 485 9.10 4.77 -15.00
C ALA A 485 9.30 3.85 -13.80
N VAL A 486 9.27 2.53 -13.98
CA VAL A 486 9.40 1.56 -12.88
C VAL A 486 10.58 0.64 -13.10
N ARG A 487 11.40 0.42 -12.07
CA ARG A 487 12.56 -0.48 -12.08
C ARG A 487 12.62 -1.31 -10.80
N CYS A 488 12.75 -2.63 -10.93
CA CYS A 488 13.10 -3.51 -9.81
C CYS A 488 14.60 -3.74 -9.83
N ALA A 489 15.37 -3.05 -8.99
CA ALA A 489 16.81 -3.22 -8.87
C ALA A 489 17.15 -4.40 -7.96
N CYS A 490 17.98 -5.31 -8.45
CA CYS A 490 18.58 -6.39 -7.66
C CYS A 490 19.84 -5.85 -6.97
N PRO A 491 20.12 -6.19 -5.69
CA PRO A 491 21.37 -5.81 -5.05
C PRO A 491 22.53 -6.47 -5.83
N PRO A 492 23.65 -5.76 -6.04
CA PRO A 492 24.79 -6.31 -6.76
C PRO A 492 25.27 -7.58 -6.05
N SER A 493 25.45 -8.68 -6.80
CA SER A 493 26.07 -9.87 -6.23
C SER A 493 27.51 -9.54 -5.89
N THR A 494 27.96 -9.91 -4.68
CA THR A 494 29.36 -9.73 -4.27
C THR A 494 30.33 -10.56 -5.11
N LEU A 495 29.83 -11.54 -5.87
CA LEU A 495 30.58 -12.34 -6.84
C LEU A 495 29.73 -12.58 -8.09
N THR A 496 30.30 -12.33 -9.27
CA THR A 496 29.65 -12.37 -10.60
C THR A 496 29.19 -13.77 -11.04
N PHE A 497 29.56 -14.82 -10.31
CA PHE A 497 29.34 -16.24 -10.67
C PHE A 497 28.37 -17.01 -9.75
N PHE A 498 27.99 -16.47 -8.59
CA PHE A 498 27.03 -17.14 -7.70
C PHE A 498 25.62 -16.56 -7.90
N PRO A 499 24.56 -17.38 -7.75
CA PRO A 499 23.19 -16.89 -7.83
C PRO A 499 22.97 -15.75 -6.82
N PRO A 500 22.05 -14.81 -7.12
CA PRO A 500 21.67 -13.75 -6.18
C PRO A 500 21.39 -14.35 -4.79
N SER A 501 21.72 -13.61 -3.73
CA SER A 501 21.73 -13.99 -2.31
C SER A 501 20.79 -15.15 -1.91
N TYR A 502 21.14 -15.93 -0.88
CA TYR A 502 20.28 -17.02 -0.34
C TYR A 502 18.79 -16.64 -0.20
N ALA A 503 18.50 -15.37 0.14
CA ALA A 503 17.15 -14.82 0.17
C ALA A 503 16.43 -14.85 -1.20
N PHE A 504 17.12 -14.51 -2.28
CA PHE A 504 16.58 -14.55 -3.65
C PHE A 504 16.32 -15.98 -4.12
N ALA A 505 17.23 -16.91 -3.85
CA ALA A 505 17.08 -18.31 -4.25
C ALA A 505 15.92 -19.00 -3.50
N THR A 506 15.72 -18.66 -2.22
CA THR A 506 14.66 -19.26 -1.39
C THR A 506 13.33 -18.54 -1.45
N ALA A 507 13.28 -17.29 -1.94
CA ALA A 507 12.08 -16.49 -2.10
C ALA A 507 10.89 -17.28 -2.69
N PRO A 508 10.98 -17.90 -3.88
CA PRO A 508 9.84 -18.61 -4.49
C PRO A 508 9.26 -19.76 -3.65
N PHE A 509 10.05 -20.35 -2.76
CA PHE A 509 9.66 -21.50 -1.94
C PHE A 509 9.20 -21.12 -0.53
N ARG A 510 9.40 -19.86 -0.13
CA ARG A 510 9.08 -19.35 1.20
C ARG A 510 7.56 -19.23 1.41
N LEU A 511 7.12 -19.36 2.65
CA LEU A 511 5.76 -19.00 3.08
C LEU A 511 5.51 -17.50 2.81
N LEU A 512 4.39 -17.19 2.14
CA LEU A 512 3.99 -15.81 1.84
C LEU A 512 3.65 -15.07 3.13
N LEU A 513 2.85 -15.69 3.99
CA LEU A 513 2.45 -15.14 5.28
C LEU A 513 3.32 -15.69 6.43
N PRO A 514 3.40 -14.95 7.55
CA PRO A 514 3.99 -15.47 8.78
C PRO A 514 3.35 -16.79 9.22
N LYS A 515 4.14 -17.65 9.88
CA LYS A 515 3.72 -19.00 10.30
C LYS A 515 2.43 -19.02 11.14
N SER A 516 2.17 -17.96 11.90
CA SER A 516 1.01 -17.83 12.79
C SER A 516 -0.32 -17.80 12.04
N HIS A 517 -0.36 -17.22 10.84
CA HIS A 517 -1.57 -17.22 10.00
C HIS A 517 -2.01 -18.62 9.55
N TYR A 518 -1.07 -19.58 9.48
CA TYR A 518 -1.37 -20.96 9.10
C TYR A 518 -1.73 -21.83 10.30
N LYS A 519 -1.06 -21.63 11.44
CA LYS A 519 -1.30 -22.43 12.64
C LYS A 519 -2.57 -22.02 13.40
N SER A 520 -2.89 -20.73 13.39
CA SER A 520 -4.05 -20.17 14.06
C SER A 520 -4.72 -19.15 13.13
N PRO A 521 -5.45 -19.62 12.10
CA PRO A 521 -6.12 -18.74 11.15
C PRO A 521 -7.20 -17.91 11.85
N LEU A 522 -7.30 -16.63 11.47
CA LEU A 522 -8.40 -15.77 11.90
C LEU A 522 -9.65 -16.08 11.06
N GLY A 523 -10.84 -15.94 11.64
CA GLY A 523 -12.09 -16.15 10.91
C GLY A 523 -12.26 -15.12 9.79
N PHE A 524 -12.79 -15.54 8.64
CA PHE A 524 -12.99 -14.67 7.46
C PHE A 524 -13.73 -13.35 7.78
N PRO A 525 -14.92 -13.33 8.43
CA PRO A 525 -15.60 -12.07 8.76
C PRO A 525 -14.84 -11.22 9.78
N GLN A 526 -14.06 -11.87 10.66
CA GLN A 526 -13.25 -11.18 11.66
C GLN A 526 -12.07 -10.46 11.00
N THR A 527 -11.47 -11.02 9.94
CA THR A 527 -10.36 -10.37 9.23
C THR A 527 -10.78 -9.07 8.54
N ASP A 528 -12.00 -9.00 8.01
CA ASP A 528 -12.50 -7.78 7.38
C ASP A 528 -12.78 -6.67 8.42
N GLN A 529 -13.38 -7.02 9.55
CA GLN A 529 -13.57 -6.08 10.66
C GLN A 529 -12.22 -5.55 11.20
N LEU A 530 -11.25 -6.44 11.41
CA LEU A 530 -9.90 -6.07 11.86
C LEU A 530 -9.18 -5.17 10.83
N ARG A 531 -9.41 -5.41 9.54
CA ARG A 531 -8.87 -4.57 8.46
C ARG A 531 -9.46 -3.16 8.48
N GLU A 532 -10.77 -3.01 8.68
CA GLU A 532 -11.38 -1.68 8.83
C GLU A 532 -10.81 -0.91 10.02
N LEU A 533 -10.60 -1.59 11.15
CA LEU A 533 -9.92 -1.01 12.32
C LEU A 533 -8.48 -0.60 11.98
N ALA A 534 -7.73 -1.46 11.29
CA ALA A 534 -6.37 -1.16 10.83
C ALA A 534 -6.29 0.05 9.91
N VAL A 535 -7.23 0.19 8.97
CA VAL A 535 -7.38 1.36 8.10
C VAL A 535 -7.64 2.62 8.94
N GLY A 536 -8.51 2.53 9.95
CA GLY A 536 -8.78 3.62 10.89
C GLY A 536 -7.53 4.12 11.61
N VAL A 537 -6.73 3.19 12.16
CA VAL A 537 -5.47 3.51 12.85
C VAL A 537 -4.48 4.21 11.90
N ASN A 538 -4.33 3.72 10.67
CA ASN A 538 -3.45 4.33 9.68
C ASN A 538 -3.91 5.73 9.26
N CYS A 539 -5.23 5.96 9.11
CA CYS A 539 -5.78 7.27 8.80
C CYS A 539 -5.42 8.32 9.86
N GLN A 540 -5.54 7.97 11.14
CA GLN A 540 -5.24 8.89 12.24
C GLN A 540 -3.74 9.18 12.36
N ASN A 541 -2.89 8.17 12.15
CA ASN A 541 -1.44 8.35 12.16
C ASN A 541 -0.97 9.28 11.04
N LEU A 542 -1.46 9.06 9.82
CA LEU A 542 -1.06 9.82 8.65
C LEU A 542 -1.64 11.25 8.66
N ALA A 543 -2.81 11.45 9.28
CA ALA A 543 -3.41 12.78 9.46
C ALA A 543 -2.62 13.69 10.43
N ARG A 544 -1.79 13.14 11.34
CA ARG A 544 -0.97 13.92 12.27
C ARG A 544 0.35 14.41 11.68
N THR A 545 0.73 13.90 10.52
CA THR A 545 1.99 14.28 9.87
C THR A 545 1.87 15.66 9.23
N GLU A 546 2.99 16.38 9.07
CA GLU A 546 3.02 17.65 8.33
C GLU A 546 3.73 17.48 6.98
N PRO A 547 3.07 17.70 5.83
CA PRO A 547 1.63 17.98 5.67
C PRO A 547 0.72 16.77 5.94
N PRO A 548 -0.55 16.96 6.34
CA PRO A 548 -1.42 15.85 6.70
C PRO A 548 -1.89 15.08 5.47
N LEU A 549 -1.76 13.76 5.49
CA LEU A 549 -2.43 12.91 4.52
C LEU A 549 -3.85 12.60 5.03
N ARG A 550 -4.85 13.06 4.29
CA ARG A 550 -6.24 13.04 4.74
C ARG A 550 -6.85 11.64 4.74
N THR A 551 -7.87 11.45 5.57
CA THR A 551 -8.45 10.13 5.85
C THR A 551 -9.15 9.53 4.64
N GLU A 552 -9.76 10.36 3.78
CA GLU A 552 -10.42 9.95 2.54
C GLU A 552 -9.42 9.38 1.54
N VAL A 553 -8.23 9.98 1.41
CA VAL A 553 -7.16 9.51 0.53
C VAL A 553 -6.61 8.18 1.04
N VAL A 554 -6.41 8.05 2.35
CA VAL A 554 -5.92 6.80 2.96
C VAL A 554 -6.95 5.68 2.82
N LYS A 555 -8.22 5.95 3.15
CA LYS A 555 -9.32 4.99 2.98
C LYS A 555 -9.47 4.57 1.53
N ASP A 556 -9.38 5.50 0.59
CA ASP A 556 -9.45 5.19 -0.83
C ASP A 556 -8.24 4.33 -1.25
N MET A 557 -7.00 4.70 -0.93
CA MET A 557 -5.82 3.87 -1.25
C MET A 557 -5.91 2.44 -0.72
N LEU A 558 -6.44 2.26 0.49
CA LEU A 558 -6.58 0.96 1.17
C LEU A 558 -7.88 0.21 0.81
N SER A 559 -8.86 0.87 0.17
CA SER A 559 -10.14 0.26 -0.12
C SER A 559 -9.98 -0.89 -1.11
N PRO A 560 -10.62 -2.04 -0.84
CA PRO A 560 -10.77 -3.06 -1.86
C PRO A 560 -11.61 -2.45 -2.97
N LYS A 561 -11.26 -2.75 -4.22
CA LYS A 561 -12.17 -2.40 -5.32
C LYS A 561 -13.35 -3.35 -5.22
N ASN A 562 -14.57 -2.82 -5.39
CA ASN A 562 -15.83 -3.52 -5.18
C ASN A 562 -15.77 -4.94 -5.78
N ASN A 563 -15.69 -5.97 -4.92
CA ASN A 563 -15.68 -7.38 -5.32
C ASN A 563 -17.05 -7.83 -5.88
N ASN A 564 -18.02 -6.92 -5.96
CA ASN A 564 -19.40 -7.19 -6.36
C ASN A 564 -19.57 -7.50 -7.86
N PHE A 565 -18.50 -7.51 -8.65
CA PHE A 565 -18.57 -7.76 -10.09
C PHE A 565 -17.58 -8.81 -10.61
N ASN A 566 -17.26 -9.83 -9.82
CA ASN A 566 -16.72 -11.07 -10.40
C ASN A 566 -17.84 -11.99 -10.93
N ASN A 567 -18.75 -11.43 -11.73
CA ASN A 567 -19.71 -12.20 -12.51
C ASN A 567 -19.04 -12.71 -13.79
N THR A 568 -18.27 -13.80 -13.68
CA THR A 568 -18.09 -14.70 -14.83
C THR A 568 -18.32 -16.14 -14.37
N PRO A 569 -19.33 -16.84 -14.92
CA PRO A 569 -19.36 -18.29 -14.78
C PRO A 569 -18.21 -18.86 -15.60
N LYS A 570 -17.13 -19.29 -14.94
CA LYS A 570 -15.97 -19.96 -15.57
C LYS A 570 -16.22 -21.45 -15.84
N TRP A 571 -17.49 -21.85 -15.99
CA TRP A 571 -17.89 -23.23 -16.28
C TRP A 571 -17.40 -23.71 -17.65
N ILE A 572 -17.26 -22.82 -18.63
CA ILE A 572 -16.76 -23.14 -19.98
C ILE A 572 -15.28 -23.54 -19.93
N THR A 573 -14.46 -22.90 -19.08
CA THR A 573 -13.04 -23.24 -18.92
C THR A 573 -12.87 -24.59 -18.20
N PHE A 574 -13.76 -24.88 -17.24
CA PHE A 574 -13.82 -26.16 -16.55
C PHE A 574 -14.23 -27.31 -17.49
N ALA A 575 -15.27 -27.11 -18.30
CA ALA A 575 -15.74 -28.10 -19.28
C ALA A 575 -14.72 -28.37 -20.40
N VAL A 576 -14.09 -27.32 -20.95
CA VAL A 576 -13.08 -27.47 -22.01
C VAL A 576 -11.81 -28.16 -21.48
N CYS A 577 -11.37 -27.89 -20.26
CA CYS A 577 -10.18 -28.52 -19.70
C CYS A 577 -10.44 -29.95 -19.20
N PHE A 578 -11.63 -30.23 -18.66
CA PHE A 578 -12.06 -31.59 -18.31
C PHE A 578 -12.14 -32.46 -19.57
N CYS A 579 -12.67 -31.93 -20.68
CA CYS A 579 -12.66 -32.65 -21.96
C CYS A 579 -11.24 -32.89 -22.50
N VAL A 580 -10.31 -31.94 -22.37
CA VAL A 580 -8.93 -32.10 -22.86
C VAL A 580 -8.09 -33.06 -21.99
N LEU A 581 -8.28 -33.08 -20.67
CA LEU A 581 -7.54 -33.97 -19.75
C LEU A 581 -8.10 -35.39 -19.67
N TRP A 582 -9.39 -35.60 -19.97
CA TRP A 582 -10.02 -36.93 -19.86
C TRP A 582 -10.28 -37.65 -21.19
N LEU A 583 -10.39 -36.97 -22.33
CA LEU A 583 -10.70 -37.63 -23.62
C LEU A 583 -9.48 -38.00 -24.49
N LEU A 584 -8.25 -37.67 -24.07
CA LEU A 584 -7.05 -37.84 -24.90
C LEU A 584 -5.89 -38.68 -24.29
N PRO A 585 -6.17 -39.74 -23.51
CA PRO A 585 -5.21 -40.85 -23.46
C PRO A 585 -5.89 -42.23 -23.54
N PRO A 586 -5.92 -42.82 -24.75
CA PRO A 586 -5.16 -44.06 -24.94
C PRO A 586 -4.34 -44.13 -26.25
N LEU A 587 -4.36 -43.10 -27.11
CA LEU A 587 -3.69 -43.14 -28.42
C LEU A 587 -2.33 -42.42 -28.46
N THR A 588 -2.01 -41.59 -27.46
CA THR A 588 -0.77 -40.79 -27.37
C THR A 588 0.38 -41.51 -26.64
N LEU A 589 0.08 -42.55 -25.85
CA LEU A 589 1.08 -43.27 -25.05
C LEU A 589 2.01 -44.18 -25.88
N GLY A 590 1.55 -44.72 -27.02
CA GLY A 590 2.37 -45.56 -27.89
C GLY A 590 3.36 -44.78 -28.77
N LEU A 591 2.95 -43.62 -29.29
CA LEU A 591 3.79 -42.77 -30.15
C LEU A 591 4.88 -42.05 -29.36
N VAL A 592 4.60 -41.67 -28.11
CA VAL A 592 5.57 -40.99 -27.24
C VAL A 592 6.74 -41.93 -26.91
N VAL A 593 6.50 -43.19 -26.56
CA VAL A 593 7.61 -44.11 -26.18
C VAL A 593 8.61 -44.35 -27.34
N TYR A 594 8.16 -44.36 -28.60
CA TYR A 594 9.01 -44.62 -29.76
C TYR A 594 9.73 -43.37 -30.29
N LEU A 595 9.07 -42.19 -30.29
CA LEU A 595 9.65 -40.95 -30.82
C LEU A 595 10.41 -40.13 -29.77
N TYR A 596 10.15 -40.33 -28.48
CA TYR A 596 10.72 -39.54 -27.38
C TYR A 596 12.26 -39.46 -27.32
N PRO A 597 13.05 -40.53 -27.57
CA PRO A 597 14.51 -40.41 -27.56
C PRO A 597 15.05 -39.55 -28.72
N TYR A 598 14.46 -39.66 -29.91
CA TYR A 598 14.81 -38.83 -31.07
C TYR A 598 14.39 -37.36 -30.87
N CYS A 599 13.22 -37.15 -30.28
CA CYS A 599 12.76 -35.83 -29.88
C CYS A 599 13.63 -35.21 -28.78
N LEU A 600 14.15 -35.98 -27.82
CA LEU A 600 15.04 -35.49 -26.77
C LEU A 600 16.36 -34.97 -27.33
N VAL A 601 16.97 -35.68 -28.28
CA VAL A 601 18.21 -35.23 -28.92
C VAL A 601 17.98 -33.97 -29.75
N SER A 602 16.94 -33.97 -30.60
CA SER A 602 16.55 -32.79 -31.39
C SER A 602 16.19 -31.58 -30.49
N PHE A 603 15.49 -31.85 -29.39
CA PHE A 603 15.12 -30.84 -28.39
C PHE A 603 16.36 -30.31 -27.65
N SER A 604 17.33 -31.16 -27.30
CA SER A 604 18.57 -30.73 -26.63
C SER A 604 19.39 -29.77 -27.51
N VAL A 605 19.46 -30.02 -28.82
CA VAL A 605 20.13 -29.15 -29.79
C VAL A 605 19.37 -27.83 -29.97
N TYR A 606 18.05 -27.89 -30.12
CA TYR A 606 17.19 -26.70 -30.18
C TYR A 606 17.34 -25.82 -28.92
N VAL A 607 17.38 -26.45 -27.74
CA VAL A 607 17.58 -25.79 -26.45
C VAL A 607 18.95 -25.13 -26.37
N MET A 608 20.01 -25.81 -26.79
CA MET A 608 21.36 -25.24 -26.83
C MET A 608 21.39 -23.98 -27.71
N ILE A 609 20.78 -24.02 -28.91
CA ILE A 609 20.66 -22.87 -29.81
C ILE A 609 19.84 -21.74 -29.17
N LYS A 610 18.71 -22.04 -28.52
CA LYS A 610 17.89 -21.06 -27.81
C LYS A 610 18.61 -20.41 -26.63
N VAL A 611 19.36 -21.18 -25.85
CA VAL A 611 20.19 -20.68 -24.75
C VAL A 611 21.31 -19.79 -25.29
N LEU A 612 21.97 -20.17 -26.39
CA LEU A 612 22.94 -19.33 -27.08
C LEU A 612 22.30 -18.03 -27.58
N VAL A 613 21.14 -18.09 -28.23
CA VAL A 613 20.41 -16.90 -28.72
C VAL A 613 19.96 -16.01 -27.56
N GLU A 614 19.47 -16.57 -26.46
CA GLU A 614 19.03 -15.81 -25.29
C GLU A 614 20.22 -15.23 -24.52
N TYR A 615 21.35 -15.96 -24.43
CA TYR A 615 22.62 -15.46 -23.92
C TYR A 615 23.14 -14.30 -24.78
N TYR A 616 23.07 -14.43 -26.11
CA TYR A 616 23.41 -13.36 -27.05
C TYR A 616 22.47 -12.14 -26.90
N LYS A 617 21.16 -12.35 -26.77
CA LYS A 617 20.17 -11.26 -26.53
C LYS A 617 20.36 -10.59 -25.17
N THR A 618 20.69 -11.36 -24.14
CA THR A 618 20.93 -10.85 -22.78
C THR A 618 22.24 -10.05 -22.74
N ARG A 619 23.26 -10.50 -23.48
CA ARG A 619 24.54 -9.78 -23.64
C ARG A 619 24.40 -8.51 -24.48
N ASN A 620 23.54 -8.52 -25.50
CA ASN A 620 23.36 -7.38 -26.41
C ASN A 620 22.23 -6.44 -26.01
N GLY A 621 21.39 -6.78 -25.02
CA GLY A 621 20.33 -5.90 -24.50
C GLY A 621 19.18 -5.56 -25.46
N THR A 622 19.09 -6.21 -26.63
CA THR A 622 18.24 -5.78 -27.76
C THR A 622 16.81 -6.32 -27.77
N GLY A 623 16.38 -7.08 -26.76
CA GLY A 623 15.00 -7.60 -26.69
C GLY A 623 14.00 -6.52 -26.26
N PRO A 624 12.93 -6.22 -27.01
CA PRO A 624 11.88 -5.33 -26.53
C PRO A 624 11.26 -5.92 -25.25
N PRO A 625 11.01 -5.12 -24.20
CA PRO A 625 10.37 -5.61 -22.99
C PRO A 625 8.98 -6.16 -23.33
N PRO A 626 8.51 -7.22 -22.64
CA PRO A 626 7.14 -7.67 -22.80
C PRO A 626 6.18 -6.51 -22.46
N PRO A 627 5.10 -6.31 -23.24
CA PRO A 627 4.16 -5.24 -22.97
C PRO A 627 3.55 -5.45 -21.58
N LEU A 628 3.58 -4.41 -20.74
CA LEU A 628 2.90 -4.43 -19.46
C LEU A 628 1.40 -4.28 -19.72
N VAL A 629 0.69 -5.40 -19.69
CA VAL A 629 -0.77 -5.40 -19.67
C VAL A 629 -1.18 -5.29 -18.20
N LEU A 630 -1.70 -4.13 -17.81
CA LEU A 630 -2.15 -3.90 -16.45
C LEU A 630 -3.60 -4.37 -16.24
N PHE A 631 -4.41 -4.21 -17.28
CA PHE A 631 -5.82 -4.59 -17.30
C PHE A 631 -6.18 -5.15 -18.67
N ASP A 632 -6.97 -6.22 -18.69
CA ASP A 632 -7.55 -6.79 -19.90
C ASP A 632 -9.06 -6.57 -19.90
N VAL A 633 -9.50 -5.57 -20.68
CA VAL A 633 -10.92 -5.17 -20.80
C VAL A 633 -11.78 -6.34 -21.31
N LYS A 634 -11.22 -7.24 -22.14
CA LYS A 634 -11.95 -8.40 -22.66
C LYS A 634 -12.14 -9.48 -21.59
N LEU A 635 -11.10 -9.73 -20.82
CA LEU A 635 -11.12 -10.72 -19.73
C LEU A 635 -12.10 -10.30 -18.62
N SER A 636 -12.21 -8.98 -18.38
CA SER A 636 -13.15 -8.38 -17.42
C SER A 636 -14.58 -8.19 -17.97
N ARG A 637 -14.85 -8.48 -19.26
CA ARG A 637 -16.15 -8.27 -19.94
C ARG A 637 -16.74 -6.85 -19.84
N LEU A 638 -15.95 -5.85 -19.45
CA LEU A 638 -16.41 -4.47 -19.30
C LEU A 638 -16.84 -3.81 -20.63
N GLU A 639 -16.45 -4.40 -21.76
CA GLU A 639 -16.91 -4.01 -23.11
C GLU A 639 -18.43 -4.20 -23.29
N LYS A 640 -19.06 -5.11 -22.54
CA LYS A 640 -20.51 -5.39 -22.63
C LYS A 640 -21.40 -4.44 -21.80
N LEU A 641 -20.82 -3.60 -20.94
CA LEU A 641 -21.59 -2.66 -20.11
C LEU A 641 -22.04 -1.41 -20.89
N ASP A 642 -21.40 -1.11 -22.03
CA ASP A 642 -21.82 -0.04 -22.94
C ASP A 642 -22.99 -0.46 -23.85
N ASP A 643 -23.31 -1.76 -23.92
CA ASP A 643 -24.40 -2.28 -24.77
C ASP A 643 -25.70 -2.39 -23.97
N THR A 644 -26.76 -1.73 -24.48
CA THR A 644 -28.14 -1.79 -24.00
C THR A 644 -28.75 -3.19 -23.93
N GLN A 645 -28.08 -4.22 -24.46
CA GLN A 645 -28.50 -5.63 -24.43
C GLN A 645 -28.49 -6.27 -23.04
N ALA A 646 -27.65 -5.81 -22.10
CA ALA A 646 -27.61 -6.40 -20.75
C ALA A 646 -28.85 -6.07 -19.90
N LEU A 647 -29.61 -5.02 -20.26
CA LEU A 647 -30.90 -4.69 -19.66
C LEU A 647 -32.03 -5.57 -20.22
N ASP A 648 -31.93 -5.99 -21.49
CA ASP A 648 -32.92 -6.84 -22.15
C ASP A 648 -32.78 -8.32 -21.72
N GLU A 649 -31.56 -8.84 -21.54
CA GLU A 649 -31.34 -10.23 -21.04
C GLU A 649 -31.85 -10.42 -19.60
N VAL A 650 -31.82 -9.36 -18.77
CA VAL A 650 -32.37 -9.38 -17.40
C VAL A 650 -33.89 -9.26 -17.42
N ALA A 651 -34.47 -8.60 -18.43
CA ALA A 651 -35.92 -8.50 -18.58
C ALA A 651 -36.55 -9.82 -19.10
N GLU A 652 -35.83 -10.57 -19.95
CA GLU A 652 -36.28 -11.88 -20.47
C GLU A 652 -36.29 -13.00 -19.42
N GLU A 653 -35.47 -12.94 -18.36
CA GLU A 653 -35.46 -13.94 -17.28
C GLU A 653 -36.65 -13.84 -16.30
N PHE A 654 -37.49 -12.81 -16.43
CA PHE A 654 -38.66 -12.58 -15.56
C PHE A 654 -40.00 -12.81 -16.26
N ASP A 655 -40.04 -13.52 -17.40
CA ASP A 655 -41.32 -13.90 -17.99
C ASP A 655 -42.01 -15.05 -17.24
N ALA A 656 -43.13 -14.64 -16.63
CA ALA A 656 -44.30 -15.35 -16.13
C ALA A 656 -44.23 -16.89 -16.05
N THR A 657 -43.86 -17.44 -14.87
CA THR A 657 -44.56 -18.61 -14.28
C THR A 657 -44.26 -18.77 -12.79
N SER A 658 -45.20 -18.43 -11.91
CA SER A 658 -45.68 -19.30 -10.81
C SER A 658 -46.53 -18.55 -9.79
N ALA A 659 -47.66 -19.15 -9.44
CA ALA A 659 -48.61 -18.70 -8.44
C ALA A 659 -48.11 -18.98 -7.01
N VAL A 660 -47.02 -18.34 -6.58
CA VAL A 660 -46.49 -18.44 -5.22
C VAL A 660 -46.30 -17.05 -4.60
N GLU A 661 -46.53 -16.95 -3.30
CA GLU A 661 -46.49 -15.72 -2.52
C GLU A 661 -45.10 -15.04 -2.60
N PRO A 662 -45.03 -13.71 -2.85
CA PRO A 662 -43.81 -13.01 -3.26
C PRO A 662 -42.70 -13.02 -2.20
N ALA A 663 -43.04 -13.14 -0.91
CA ALA A 663 -42.06 -13.20 0.18
C ALA A 663 -41.26 -14.52 0.18
N VAL A 664 -41.91 -15.64 -0.15
CA VAL A 664 -41.26 -16.96 -0.20
C VAL A 664 -40.38 -17.08 -1.43
N LEU A 665 -40.81 -16.52 -2.56
CA LEU A 665 -40.00 -16.41 -3.78
C LEU A 665 -38.75 -15.57 -3.53
N LYS A 666 -38.88 -14.41 -2.87
CA LYS A 666 -37.74 -13.56 -2.50
C LYS A 666 -36.76 -14.28 -1.59
N MET A 667 -37.25 -14.99 -0.57
CA MET A 667 -36.40 -15.78 0.32
C MET A 667 -35.68 -16.94 -0.40
N ARG A 668 -36.38 -17.65 -1.31
CA ARG A 668 -35.78 -18.74 -2.11
C ARG A 668 -34.77 -18.20 -3.11
N TYR A 669 -35.06 -17.07 -3.74
CA TYR A 669 -34.15 -16.37 -4.64
C TYR A 669 -32.91 -15.85 -3.90
N ASP A 670 -33.08 -15.25 -2.72
CA ASP A 670 -31.95 -14.79 -1.90
C ASP A 670 -31.05 -15.96 -1.46
N ARG A 671 -31.65 -17.13 -1.16
CA ARG A 671 -30.90 -18.37 -0.89
C ARG A 671 -30.18 -18.91 -2.12
N LEU A 672 -30.84 -18.93 -3.29
CA LEU A 672 -30.24 -19.35 -4.55
C LEU A 672 -29.13 -18.40 -5.00
N LYS A 673 -29.29 -17.10 -4.75
CA LYS A 673 -28.28 -16.07 -5.00
C LYS A 673 -27.09 -16.22 -4.06
N ALA A 674 -27.32 -16.55 -2.80
CA ALA A 674 -26.25 -16.86 -1.85
C ALA A 674 -25.49 -18.13 -2.24
N MET A 675 -26.19 -19.23 -2.57
CA MET A 675 -25.57 -20.47 -3.07
C MET A 675 -24.86 -20.27 -4.40
N GLY A 676 -25.46 -19.51 -5.32
CA GLY A 676 -24.87 -19.13 -6.60
C GLY A 676 -23.60 -18.31 -6.43
N ALA A 677 -23.57 -17.39 -5.45
CA ALA A 677 -22.37 -16.65 -5.09
C ALA A 677 -21.27 -17.58 -4.54
N GLU A 678 -21.61 -18.55 -3.67
CA GLU A 678 -20.64 -19.53 -3.16
C GLU A 678 -20.07 -20.44 -4.25
N VAL A 679 -20.93 -20.96 -5.14
CA VAL A 679 -20.50 -21.77 -6.30
C VAL A 679 -19.65 -20.95 -7.26
N MET A 680 -19.99 -19.67 -7.45
CA MET A 680 -19.21 -18.77 -8.29
C MET A 680 -17.82 -18.51 -7.70
N VAL A 681 -17.71 -18.25 -6.40
CA VAL A 681 -16.42 -18.13 -5.70
C VAL A 681 -15.60 -19.40 -5.88
N PHE A 682 -16.19 -20.58 -5.67
CA PHE A 682 -15.52 -21.85 -5.86
C PHE A 682 -15.04 -22.06 -7.31
N SER A 683 -15.87 -21.72 -8.30
CA SER A 683 -15.50 -21.82 -9.72
C SER A 683 -14.37 -20.85 -10.11
N GLY A 684 -14.36 -19.66 -9.51
CA GLY A 684 -13.29 -18.67 -9.63
C GLY A 684 -11.98 -19.21 -9.06
N GLU A 685 -12.03 -19.81 -7.87
CA GLU A 685 -10.87 -20.47 -7.26
C GLU A 685 -10.38 -21.66 -8.09
N ALA A 686 -11.26 -22.49 -8.63
CA ALA A 686 -10.86 -23.61 -9.50
C ALA A 686 -10.13 -23.10 -10.75
N ALA A 687 -10.68 -22.10 -11.43
CA ALA A 687 -10.03 -21.48 -12.58
C ALA A 687 -8.68 -20.86 -12.24
N SER A 688 -8.54 -20.23 -11.06
CA SER A 688 -7.26 -19.71 -10.56
C SER A 688 -6.17 -20.78 -10.51
N GLN A 689 -6.53 -22.00 -10.10
CA GLN A 689 -5.60 -23.13 -10.04
C GLN A 689 -5.23 -23.64 -11.45
N PHE A 690 -6.19 -23.66 -12.37
CA PHE A 690 -5.93 -24.03 -13.77
C PHE A 690 -5.03 -23.01 -14.48
N GLU A 691 -5.24 -21.72 -14.25
CA GLU A 691 -4.36 -20.67 -14.79
C GLU A 691 -2.94 -20.80 -14.24
N ARG A 692 -2.78 -21.11 -12.95
CA ARG A 692 -1.48 -21.44 -12.35
C ARG A 692 -0.86 -22.70 -12.96
N PHE A 693 -1.65 -23.72 -13.26
CA PHE A 693 -1.15 -24.93 -13.93
C PHE A 693 -0.70 -24.63 -15.37
N HIS A 694 -1.47 -23.84 -16.11
CA HIS A 694 -1.09 -23.35 -17.43
C HIS A 694 0.18 -22.47 -17.36
N ALA A 695 0.30 -21.62 -16.34
CA ALA A 695 1.50 -20.81 -16.11
C ALA A 695 2.72 -21.66 -15.74
N LEU A 696 2.54 -22.72 -14.94
CA LEU A 696 3.58 -23.71 -14.65
C LEU A 696 4.03 -24.39 -15.95
N TRP A 697 3.07 -24.84 -16.76
CA TRP A 697 3.33 -25.45 -18.06
C TRP A 697 4.11 -24.50 -18.98
N THR A 698 3.70 -23.23 -19.03
CA THR A 698 4.38 -22.17 -19.80
C THR A 698 5.78 -21.87 -19.26
N LEU A 699 5.98 -21.88 -17.93
CA LEU A 699 7.28 -21.70 -17.31
C LEU A 699 8.22 -22.86 -17.66
N CYS A 700 7.71 -24.09 -17.59
CA CYS A 700 8.44 -25.28 -18.02
C CYS A 700 8.79 -25.20 -19.50
N THR A 701 7.88 -24.81 -20.38
CA THR A 701 8.17 -24.72 -21.83
C THR A 701 9.05 -23.51 -22.20
N SER A 702 9.02 -22.42 -21.42
CA SER A 702 9.84 -21.22 -21.66
C SER A 702 11.28 -21.37 -21.16
N ASN A 703 11.51 -22.06 -20.04
CA ASN A 703 12.84 -22.31 -19.47
C ASN A 703 13.24 -23.76 -19.71
N ALA A 704 13.96 -23.98 -20.81
CA ALA A 704 14.35 -25.30 -21.25
C ALA A 704 15.11 -26.13 -20.21
N VAL A 705 15.90 -25.51 -19.32
CA VAL A 705 16.61 -26.18 -18.23
C VAL A 705 15.64 -26.78 -17.20
N VAL A 706 14.57 -26.05 -16.87
CA VAL A 706 13.54 -26.52 -15.94
C VAL A 706 12.78 -27.70 -16.57
N LEU A 707 12.48 -27.62 -17.87
CA LEU A 707 11.88 -28.74 -18.59
C LEU A 707 12.78 -29.98 -18.58
N ILE A 708 14.08 -29.82 -18.82
CA ILE A 708 15.06 -30.92 -18.77
C ILE A 708 15.08 -31.54 -17.37
N CYS A 709 15.12 -30.75 -16.30
CA CYS A 709 15.09 -31.27 -14.93
C CYS A 709 13.78 -32.00 -14.62
N VAL A 710 12.63 -31.46 -15.04
CA VAL A 710 11.32 -32.08 -14.83
C VAL A 710 11.20 -33.38 -15.64
N LEU A 711 11.61 -33.39 -16.90
CA LEU A 711 11.62 -34.59 -17.74
C LEU A 711 12.63 -35.63 -17.24
N ALA A 712 13.80 -35.21 -16.75
CA ALA A 712 14.80 -36.10 -16.16
C ALA A 712 14.35 -36.70 -14.82
N LEU A 713 13.53 -35.99 -14.04
CA LEU A 713 12.91 -36.52 -12.81
C LEU A 713 11.67 -37.38 -13.09
N LEU A 714 10.89 -37.03 -14.12
CA LEU A 714 9.72 -37.81 -14.55
C LEU A 714 10.13 -39.12 -15.25
N TYR A 715 11.25 -39.13 -15.96
CA TYR A 715 11.76 -40.30 -16.67
C TYR A 715 11.92 -41.53 -15.77
N PRO A 716 12.62 -41.51 -14.61
CA PRO A 716 12.71 -42.67 -13.73
C PRO A 716 11.36 -43.04 -13.09
N VAL A 717 10.46 -42.08 -12.83
CA VAL A 717 9.12 -42.35 -12.30
C VAL A 717 8.26 -43.08 -13.34
N LEU A 718 8.32 -42.65 -14.61
CA LEU A 718 7.66 -43.30 -15.73
C LEU A 718 8.27 -44.67 -16.05
N LEU A 719 9.60 -44.82 -15.91
CA LEU A 719 10.31 -46.07 -16.09
C LEU A 719 9.93 -47.07 -14.98
N VAL A 720 9.84 -46.63 -13.73
CA VAL A 720 9.33 -47.44 -12.60
C VAL A 720 7.85 -47.78 -12.80
N TYR A 721 7.01 -46.83 -13.23
CA TYR A 721 5.59 -47.06 -13.52
C TYR A 721 5.38 -48.08 -14.65
N TYR A 722 6.18 -47.99 -15.72
CA TYR A 722 6.17 -48.93 -16.84
C TYR A 722 6.66 -50.32 -16.45
N TYR A 723 7.69 -50.41 -15.60
CA TYR A 723 8.28 -51.68 -15.17
C TYR A 723 7.45 -52.43 -14.11
N PHE A 724 6.58 -51.74 -13.37
CA PHE A 724 5.81 -52.30 -12.23
C PHE A 724 4.28 -52.32 -12.44
N SER A 725 3.82 -52.43 -13.68
CA SER A 725 2.53 -51.90 -14.13
C SER A 725 1.22 -52.52 -13.61
N LEU A 726 1.19 -53.51 -12.71
CA LEU A 726 -0.09 -53.94 -12.10
C LEU A 726 -0.02 -54.28 -10.60
N GLU A 727 0.94 -55.09 -10.14
CA GLU A 727 1.01 -55.46 -8.71
C GLU A 727 1.40 -54.30 -7.78
N SER A 728 2.20 -53.35 -8.26
CA SER A 728 2.67 -52.21 -7.47
C SER A 728 1.60 -51.15 -7.29
N LEU A 729 0.66 -51.01 -8.24
CA LEU A 729 -0.43 -50.03 -8.11
C LEU A 729 -1.35 -50.38 -6.94
N VAL A 730 -1.64 -51.66 -6.75
CA VAL A 730 -2.41 -52.17 -5.60
C VAL A 730 -1.61 -51.97 -4.32
N LYS A 731 -0.31 -52.30 -4.33
CA LYS A 731 0.57 -52.07 -3.17
C LYS A 731 0.67 -50.59 -2.82
N VAL A 732 0.87 -49.68 -3.76
CA VAL A 732 0.92 -48.22 -3.56
C VAL A 732 -0.43 -47.68 -3.13
N PHE A 733 -1.56 -48.15 -3.67
CA PHE A 733 -2.88 -47.77 -3.16
C PHE A 733 -3.06 -48.21 -1.72
N ILE A 734 -2.66 -49.43 -1.38
CA ILE A 734 -2.68 -49.94 0.00
C ILE A 734 -1.68 -49.15 0.86
N THR A 735 -0.48 -48.81 0.39
CA THR A 735 0.52 -48.06 1.15
C THR A 735 0.08 -46.61 1.35
N VAL A 736 -0.56 -45.97 0.38
CA VAL A 736 -1.14 -44.62 0.48
C VAL A 736 -2.38 -44.63 1.35
N PHE A 737 -3.23 -45.64 1.23
CA PHE A 737 -4.38 -45.85 2.11
C PHE A 737 -3.93 -46.10 3.55
N VAL A 738 -2.93 -46.96 3.77
CA VAL A 738 -2.31 -47.22 5.07
C VAL A 738 -1.53 -46.00 5.58
N PHE A 739 -0.81 -45.23 4.75
CA PHE A 739 -0.16 -43.98 5.18
C PHE A 739 -1.18 -42.93 5.61
N LYS A 740 -2.30 -42.85 4.90
CA LYS A 740 -3.41 -41.93 5.18
C LYS A 740 -4.24 -42.39 6.38
N TRP A 741 -4.37 -43.69 6.59
CA TRP A 741 -5.10 -44.31 7.71
C TRP A 741 -4.28 -44.37 9.01
N VAL A 742 -2.97 -44.62 8.91
CA VAL A 742 -2.01 -44.70 10.04
C VAL A 742 -1.51 -43.33 10.47
N ASN A 743 -1.87 -42.25 9.78
CA ASN A 743 -1.61 -40.87 10.24
C ASN A 743 -0.13 -40.63 10.58
N PHE A 744 0.79 -41.06 9.69
CA PHE A 744 2.23 -40.85 9.89
C PHE A 744 2.52 -39.36 10.09
N THR A 745 3.15 -39.06 11.22
CA THR A 745 3.38 -37.75 11.83
C THR A 745 4.18 -36.75 10.98
N PHE A 746 4.74 -37.16 9.83
CA PHE A 746 5.46 -36.29 8.91
C PHE A 746 4.54 -35.27 8.19
N ASN A 747 3.23 -35.56 8.10
CA ASN A 747 2.21 -34.64 7.57
C ASN A 747 1.55 -33.73 8.63
N ARG A 748 2.02 -33.72 9.88
CA ARG A 748 1.63 -32.74 10.92
C ARG A 748 2.42 -31.44 10.85
N LEU A 749 3.06 -31.15 9.74
CA LEU A 749 3.45 -29.78 9.46
C LEU A 749 2.18 -29.07 8.99
N ASP A 750 1.49 -28.37 9.89
CA ASP A 750 0.36 -27.46 9.60
C ASP A 750 0.76 -26.27 8.68
N LEU A 751 1.89 -26.40 7.97
CA LEU A 751 2.48 -25.41 7.10
C LEU A 751 2.44 -25.93 5.67
N PRO A 752 1.98 -25.11 4.69
CA PRO A 752 1.98 -25.53 3.30
C PRO A 752 3.39 -25.81 2.80
N SER A 753 3.55 -26.90 2.03
CA SER A 753 4.84 -27.32 1.47
C SER A 753 5.45 -26.26 0.57
N ALA A 754 6.79 -26.28 0.44
CA ALA A 754 7.54 -25.37 -0.42
C ALA A 754 7.00 -25.34 -1.87
N PHE A 755 6.66 -26.51 -2.41
CA PHE A 755 6.06 -26.64 -3.75
C PHE A 755 4.65 -26.04 -3.84
N LYS A 756 3.82 -26.23 -2.80
CA LYS A 756 2.49 -25.59 -2.74
C LYS A 756 2.60 -24.07 -2.69
N ASN A 757 3.61 -23.53 -2.01
CA ASN A 757 3.87 -22.09 -1.97
C ASN A 757 4.37 -21.57 -3.32
N PHE A 758 5.28 -22.29 -3.97
CA PHE A 758 5.73 -21.98 -5.33
C PHE A 758 4.55 -21.95 -6.32
N PHE A 759 3.70 -22.96 -6.27
CA PHE A 759 2.52 -23.05 -7.13
C PHE A 759 1.55 -21.87 -6.92
N ARG A 760 1.33 -21.47 -5.66
CA ARG A 760 0.47 -20.31 -5.32
C ARG A 760 1.00 -18.99 -5.88
N ARG A 761 2.31 -18.85 -6.03
CA ARG A 761 2.99 -17.63 -6.53
C ARG A 761 3.03 -17.54 -8.05
N LEU A 762 2.66 -18.59 -8.76
CA LEU A 762 2.58 -18.56 -10.22
C LEU A 762 1.55 -17.51 -10.67
N PRO A 763 1.83 -16.80 -11.79
CA PRO A 763 0.96 -15.74 -12.26
C PRO A 763 -0.43 -16.30 -12.57
N ASN A 764 -1.43 -15.66 -11.99
CA ASN A 764 -2.84 -15.89 -12.26
C ASN A 764 -3.41 -14.60 -12.86
N LYS A 765 -4.25 -14.67 -13.89
CA LYS A 765 -4.73 -13.48 -14.62
C LYS A 765 -5.81 -12.70 -13.87
N GLU A 766 -6.14 -13.10 -12.65
CA GLU A 766 -7.03 -12.33 -11.76
C GLU A 766 -6.60 -10.85 -11.60
N HIS A 767 -5.30 -10.56 -11.55
CA HIS A 767 -4.82 -9.18 -11.47
C HIS A 767 -5.08 -8.35 -12.75
N LEU A 768 -5.37 -9.00 -13.88
CA LEU A 768 -5.75 -8.35 -15.15
C LEU A 768 -7.25 -8.05 -15.22
N MET A 769 -8.05 -8.63 -14.32
CA MET A 769 -9.47 -8.32 -14.17
C MET A 769 -9.63 -7.02 -13.37
N MET A 770 -10.64 -6.22 -13.73
CA MET A 770 -10.80 -4.85 -13.25
C MET A 770 -11.56 -4.73 -11.94
#